data_AF-A0A933JTA0-F1
#
_entry.id   AF-A0A933JTA0-F1
#
_cell.length_a   1.000
_cell.length_b   1.000
_cell.length_c   1.000
_cell.angle_alpha   90.00
_cell.angle_beta   90.00
_cell.angle_gamma   90.00
#
_symmetry.space_group_name_H-M   'P 1'
#
loop_
_entity.id
_entity.type
_entity.pdbx_description
1 polymer ?
#
loop_
_entity_poly.entity_id
_entity_poly.type
_entity_poly.pdbx_seq_one_letter_code
_entity_poly.pdbx_strand_id
1 'polypeptide(L)'
;MTSWKRKLLEALVVKDLEAAARRYGVRGNNQLRKGPIVEKLARSRDVKLEVVLERLSRARLLNIFTSLGLEPTQTTREGLIQELLRGNARARRRPNAPAPPRPPSYNPEEAMALIRACYPDVDQIEPVKGWTDYYVTNDGRVLSTKATDPRVLGRGLDGRGMHQVTLSNGPVCRRIPIAHLVAGAFNEIRPSKSSIVLHRNGDVADDRATNLVWSTRLGSAAQRLKGHRARAREFLKDPVPALERVRAAFPEAGRLAPIEGFDRYVVDDRGSIYSTWNDPPHRMEILNGDAMCSFVAPNGERKAASVGNMVARAFLGPPPDSQHRVRHKNGNPNDNRIENLVWSRWSGGGTRRSAGKGQRRLSDEAVRAVRFLLARGESKVNVQRIFGLSPSYLTTYLETAYDHVEGEGLEGLTPELRSKIERETRWGAGLNGKAPIIDAIRQCHPETARIAEIAGFDDYFISDDGTVFSTHHWPICPPKILEHPPGRHEISLRGPSGRHDRMISELVAEAFLGPRPARLYRSPVRHLNGDVGDCRAENLAWRPADQEETPEEPIRAQFPDAGRLAPIPDWPGYCVSDDGRVYSTKARVPRILDAHVSRRDGTLLVILSNGRAKRNAGVAYLVAAAFVPGRPPGKAFVRHKNGDRGDNCADNLEWSTTRSSGSPRRRRD
;
A
#
# COMPACT_ATOMS: atom_id res chain seq x y z
N MET A 1 -36.55 16.91 43.48
CA MET A 1 -36.54 15.61 42.75
C MET A 1 -36.12 15.69 41.29
N THR A 2 -36.25 16.84 40.60
CA THR A 2 -35.92 17.01 39.16
C THR A 2 -34.44 16.77 38.82
N SER A 3 -33.50 17.13 39.69
CA SER A 3 -32.06 16.87 39.48
C SER A 3 -31.69 15.38 39.58
N TRP A 4 -32.26 14.66 40.55
CA TRP A 4 -32.00 13.22 40.73
C TRP A 4 -32.65 12.37 39.64
N LYS A 5 -33.92 12.67 39.30
CA LYS A 5 -34.63 12.01 38.20
C LYS A 5 -33.86 12.11 36.89
N ARG A 6 -33.30 13.29 36.59
CA ARG A 6 -32.46 13.50 35.41
C ARG A 6 -31.17 12.69 35.49
N LYS A 7 -30.41 12.76 36.58
CA LYS A 7 -29.16 12.00 36.76
C LYS A 7 -29.39 10.49 36.60
N LEU A 8 -30.48 9.98 37.16
CA LEU A 8 -30.82 8.55 37.06
C LEU A 8 -31.18 8.16 35.62
N LEU A 9 -31.94 8.99 34.91
CA LEU A 9 -32.22 8.79 33.48
C LEU A 9 -30.95 8.92 32.62
N GLU A 10 -30.01 9.80 32.98
CA GLU A 10 -28.70 9.92 32.32
C GLU A 10 -27.83 8.67 32.52
N ALA A 11 -28.01 7.94 33.62
CA ALA A 11 -27.34 6.66 33.89
C ALA A 11 -28.00 5.45 33.17
N LEU A 12 -29.23 5.61 32.66
CA LEU A 12 -29.87 4.59 31.82
C LEU A 12 -29.24 4.55 30.42
N VAL A 13 -29.31 3.39 29.77
CA VAL A 13 -28.81 3.22 28.40
C VAL A 13 -29.89 3.56 27.40
N VAL A 14 -29.50 3.80 26.15
CA VAL A 14 -30.42 4.32 25.11
C VAL A 14 -31.63 3.41 24.94
N LYS A 15 -31.46 2.07 25.01
CA LYS A 15 -32.57 1.11 24.93
C LYS A 15 -33.54 1.16 26.11
N ASP A 16 -33.05 1.35 27.33
CA ASP A 16 -33.89 1.52 28.53
C ASP A 16 -34.73 2.81 28.39
N LEU A 17 -34.09 3.87 27.87
CA LEU A 17 -34.72 5.16 27.60
C LEU A 17 -35.76 5.09 26.48
N GLU A 18 -35.50 4.33 25.40
CA GLU A 18 -36.46 4.07 24.32
C GLU A 18 -37.64 3.21 24.77
N ALA A 19 -37.40 2.20 25.61
CA ALA A 19 -38.46 1.38 26.19
C ALA A 19 -39.35 2.21 27.12
N ALA A 20 -38.75 3.10 27.92
CA ALA A 20 -39.47 4.08 28.71
C ALA A 20 -40.25 5.07 27.82
N ALA A 21 -39.61 5.65 26.81
CA ALA A 21 -40.23 6.61 25.90
C ALA A 21 -41.43 6.03 25.15
N ARG A 22 -41.32 4.80 24.61
CA ARG A 22 -42.44 4.10 23.96
C ARG A 22 -43.61 3.89 24.91
N ARG A 23 -43.35 3.47 26.15
CA ARG A 23 -44.39 3.23 27.15
C ARG A 23 -45.15 4.49 27.55
N TYR A 24 -44.45 5.61 27.65
CA TYR A 24 -45.05 6.91 28.02
C TYR A 24 -45.44 7.75 26.80
N GLY A 25 -45.50 7.16 25.59
CA GLY A 25 -45.96 7.85 24.38
C GLY A 25 -45.06 8.99 23.90
N VAL A 26 -43.80 9.04 24.35
CA VAL A 26 -42.85 10.10 23.99
C VAL A 26 -42.27 9.82 22.59
N ARG A 27 -42.86 10.43 21.55
CA ARG A 27 -42.37 10.32 20.16
C ARG A 27 -41.02 11.04 19.99
N GLY A 28 -40.02 10.31 19.49
CA GLY A 28 -38.72 10.84 19.07
C GLY A 28 -38.63 10.86 17.55
N ASN A 29 -38.12 11.97 16.99
CA ASN A 29 -37.67 11.99 15.59
C ASN A 29 -36.51 11.00 15.43
N ASN A 30 -36.51 10.25 14.34
CA ASN A 30 -35.74 9.03 14.06
C ASN A 30 -34.19 9.16 13.98
N GLN A 31 -33.54 9.96 14.83
CA GLN A 31 -32.08 9.94 15.02
C GLN A 31 -31.74 10.11 16.51
N LEU A 32 -31.46 9.00 17.18
CA LEU A 32 -31.37 8.86 18.64
C LEU A 32 -30.06 9.42 19.20
N ARG A 33 -30.05 10.69 19.62
CA ARG A 33 -29.07 11.19 20.60
C ARG A 33 -29.65 11.03 22.01
N LYS A 34 -28.87 10.48 22.94
CA LYS A 34 -29.27 10.20 24.34
C LYS A 34 -29.83 11.45 25.07
N GLY A 35 -29.25 12.61 24.82
CA GLY A 35 -29.59 13.88 25.48
C GLY A 35 -31.07 14.29 25.34
N PRO A 36 -31.62 14.46 24.12
CA PRO A 36 -33.01 14.85 23.91
C PRO A 36 -34.07 13.93 24.54
N ILE A 37 -33.82 12.62 24.58
CA ILE A 37 -34.76 11.64 25.17
C ILE A 37 -34.79 11.79 26.69
N VAL A 38 -33.61 11.90 27.31
CA VAL A 38 -33.47 12.15 28.75
C VAL A 38 -34.16 13.46 29.14
N GLU A 39 -33.98 14.52 28.36
CA GLU A 39 -34.58 15.83 28.65
C GLU A 39 -36.12 15.77 28.65
N LYS A 40 -36.72 15.09 27.67
CA LYS A 40 -38.17 14.89 27.59
C LYS A 40 -38.69 14.03 28.75
N LEU A 41 -38.03 12.92 29.05
CA LEU A 41 -38.44 12.02 30.14
C LEU A 41 -38.27 12.64 31.53
N ALA A 42 -37.24 13.46 31.73
CA ALA A 42 -37.00 14.15 33.00
C ALA A 42 -38.05 15.23 33.29
N ARG A 43 -38.58 15.90 32.26
CA ARG A 43 -39.63 16.93 32.38
C ARG A 43 -41.04 16.36 32.50
N SER A 44 -41.29 15.15 31.97
CA SER A 44 -42.60 14.50 32.09
C SER A 44 -42.92 14.12 33.54
N ARG A 45 -44.09 14.53 34.03
CA ARG A 45 -44.59 14.18 35.37
C ARG A 45 -45.08 12.73 35.43
N ASP A 46 -45.51 12.18 34.31
CA ASP A 46 -46.12 10.85 34.22
C ASP A 46 -45.10 9.71 34.27
N VAL A 47 -43.83 10.01 33.99
CA VAL A 47 -42.74 9.02 34.04
C VAL A 47 -42.41 8.68 35.50
N LYS A 48 -42.89 7.52 35.96
CA LYS A 48 -42.54 6.94 37.26
C LYS A 48 -41.24 6.14 37.16
N LEU A 49 -40.20 6.55 37.90
CA LEU A 49 -38.88 5.90 37.89
C LEU A 49 -38.94 4.46 38.40
N GLU A 50 -39.78 4.19 39.39
CA GLU A 50 -40.00 2.85 39.95
C GLU A 50 -40.35 1.84 38.85
N VAL A 51 -41.33 2.18 38.03
CA VAL A 51 -41.78 1.36 36.89
C VAL A 51 -40.70 1.15 35.82
N VAL A 52 -39.76 2.10 35.70
CA VAL A 52 -38.62 1.99 34.77
C VAL A 52 -37.56 1.06 35.37
N LEU A 53 -37.25 1.22 36.66
CA LEU A 53 -36.25 0.43 37.39
C LEU A 53 -36.68 -1.03 37.60
N GLU A 54 -37.97 -1.28 37.81
CA GLU A 54 -38.59 -2.61 37.96
C GLU A 54 -38.43 -3.51 36.73
N ARG A 55 -38.08 -2.97 35.57
CA ARG A 55 -37.80 -3.75 34.36
C ARG A 55 -36.33 -4.12 34.21
N LEU A 56 -35.47 -3.52 35.03
CA LEU A 56 -34.04 -3.72 34.96
C LEU A 56 -33.63 -4.95 35.76
N SER A 57 -32.64 -5.67 35.24
CA SER A 57 -32.02 -6.78 35.95
C SER A 57 -31.18 -6.26 37.13
N ARG A 58 -30.90 -7.13 38.10
CA ARG A 58 -30.03 -6.80 39.24
C ARG A 58 -28.68 -6.23 38.81
N ALA A 59 -28.04 -6.85 37.82
CA ALA A 59 -26.77 -6.39 37.25
C ALA A 59 -26.90 -4.98 36.63
N ARG A 60 -28.02 -4.71 35.95
CA ARG A 60 -28.29 -3.40 35.35
C ARG A 60 -28.44 -2.31 36.41
N LEU A 61 -29.07 -2.61 37.54
CA LEU A 61 -29.19 -1.68 38.67
C LEU A 61 -27.82 -1.37 39.29
N LEU A 62 -26.97 -2.38 39.49
CA LEU A 62 -25.59 -2.18 39.99
C LEU A 62 -24.77 -1.28 39.06
N ASN A 63 -24.90 -1.43 37.74
CA ASN A 63 -24.22 -0.56 36.78
C ASN A 63 -24.69 0.91 36.87
N ILE A 64 -25.93 1.16 37.26
CA ILE A 64 -26.44 2.52 37.52
C ILE A 64 -25.73 3.12 38.73
N PHE A 65 -25.56 2.36 39.82
CA PHE A 65 -24.78 2.79 40.99
C PHE A 65 -23.35 3.16 40.60
N THR A 66 -22.66 2.30 39.84
CA THR A 66 -21.30 2.56 39.36
C THR A 66 -21.24 3.80 38.47
N SER A 67 -22.19 3.97 37.55
CA SER A 67 -22.26 5.14 36.65
C SER A 67 -22.51 6.46 37.39
N LEU A 68 -23.18 6.39 38.54
CA LEU A 68 -23.44 7.53 39.42
C LEU A 68 -22.33 7.75 40.47
N GLY A 69 -21.31 6.89 40.51
CA GLY A 69 -20.24 6.95 41.50
C GLY A 69 -20.71 6.62 42.92
N LEU A 70 -21.70 5.73 43.03
CA LEU A 70 -22.34 5.32 44.28
C LEU A 70 -22.00 3.87 44.63
N GLU A 71 -21.90 3.57 45.92
CA GLU A 71 -21.76 2.21 46.43
C GLU A 71 -23.12 1.71 46.93
N PRO A 72 -23.63 0.56 46.44
CA PRO A 72 -24.89 -0.01 46.91
C PRO A 72 -24.75 -0.59 48.32
N THR A 73 -25.69 -0.25 49.20
CA THR A 73 -25.79 -0.83 50.55
C THR A 73 -26.70 -2.06 50.59
N GLN A 74 -27.52 -2.25 49.56
CA GLN A 74 -28.41 -3.40 49.41
C GLN A 74 -27.86 -4.41 48.39
N THR A 75 -28.08 -5.69 48.65
CA THR A 75 -27.63 -6.77 47.76
C THR A 75 -28.76 -7.39 46.94
N THR A 76 -30.02 -7.22 47.37
CA THR A 76 -31.23 -7.71 46.68
C THR A 76 -31.66 -6.74 45.59
N ARG A 77 -32.30 -7.24 44.53
CA ARG A 77 -32.76 -6.44 43.40
C ARG A 77 -33.76 -5.37 43.84
N GLU A 78 -34.72 -5.76 44.66
CA GLU A 78 -35.75 -4.87 45.21
C GLU A 78 -35.14 -3.85 46.16
N GLY A 79 -34.13 -4.25 46.96
CA GLY A 79 -33.36 -3.33 47.80
C GLY A 79 -32.60 -2.27 46.99
N LEU A 80 -31.98 -2.65 45.87
CA LEU A 80 -31.27 -1.74 44.97
C LEU A 80 -32.23 -0.73 44.30
N ILE A 81 -33.44 -1.17 43.90
CA ILE A 81 -34.46 -0.28 43.34
C ILE A 81 -34.87 0.77 44.39
N GLN A 82 -35.18 0.34 45.61
CA GLN A 82 -35.59 1.24 46.69
C GLN A 82 -34.48 2.21 47.09
N GLU A 83 -33.21 1.78 47.06
CA GLU A 83 -32.06 2.62 47.33
C GLU A 83 -31.85 3.70 46.25
N LEU A 84 -32.01 3.36 44.97
CA LEU A 84 -31.98 4.32 43.85
C LEU A 84 -33.15 5.31 43.89
N LEU A 85 -34.35 4.87 44.29
CA LEU A 85 -35.54 5.73 44.41
C LEU A 85 -35.41 6.73 45.55
N ARG A 86 -34.79 6.35 46.67
CA ARG A 86 -34.55 7.24 47.83
C ARG A 86 -33.50 8.32 47.58
N GLY A 87 -32.61 8.14 46.60
CA GLY A 87 -31.59 9.12 46.22
C GLY A 87 -30.52 9.40 47.28
N ASN A 88 -30.29 8.46 48.20
CA ASN A 88 -29.56 8.67 49.45
C ASN A 88 -28.22 7.90 49.55
N ALA A 89 -27.54 7.65 48.43
CA ALA A 89 -26.23 6.99 48.46
C ALA A 89 -25.12 8.02 48.73
N ARG A 90 -24.32 7.79 49.79
CA ARG A 90 -23.27 8.71 50.26
C ARG A 90 -22.16 8.87 49.22
N ALA A 91 -21.92 10.10 48.79
CA ALA A 91 -20.77 10.45 47.94
C ALA A 91 -19.46 10.36 48.74
N ARG A 92 -18.40 9.76 48.15
CA ARG A 92 -17.05 9.77 48.74
C ARG A 92 -16.49 11.20 48.81
N ARG A 93 -16.02 11.61 50.01
CA ARG A 93 -15.00 12.67 50.19
C ARG A 93 -13.66 12.01 50.49
N ARG A 94 -12.67 12.11 49.59
CA ARG A 94 -11.22 12.24 49.88
C ARG A 94 -10.50 12.89 48.68
N PRO A 95 -9.63 13.89 48.90
CA PRO A 95 -8.68 14.35 47.89
C PRO A 95 -7.45 13.40 47.88
N ASN A 96 -6.85 13.21 46.70
CA ASN A 96 -5.68 12.36 46.41
C ASN A 96 -5.88 10.83 46.48
N ALA A 97 -6.65 10.29 45.53
CA ALA A 97 -6.52 8.89 45.11
C ALA A 97 -6.21 8.83 43.61
N PRO A 98 -5.31 7.93 43.15
CA PRO A 98 -5.09 7.72 41.73
C PRO A 98 -6.40 7.30 41.05
N ALA A 99 -6.54 7.60 39.75
CA ALA A 99 -7.72 7.29 38.95
C ALA A 99 -8.23 5.87 39.26
N PRO A 100 -9.56 5.67 39.39
CA PRO A 100 -10.09 4.37 39.77
C PRO A 100 -9.55 3.31 38.80
N PRO A 101 -9.14 2.14 39.31
CA PRO A 101 -8.76 1.04 38.43
C PRO A 101 -9.92 0.83 37.45
N ARG A 102 -9.58 0.64 36.16
CA ARG A 102 -10.56 0.27 35.13
C ARG A 102 -11.45 -0.84 35.69
N PRO A 103 -12.77 -0.80 35.45
CA PRO A 103 -13.65 -1.85 35.92
C PRO A 103 -13.04 -3.20 35.54
N PRO A 104 -13.13 -4.21 36.41
CA PRO A 104 -12.62 -5.54 36.09
C PRO A 104 -13.16 -5.91 34.71
N SER A 105 -12.25 -6.34 33.84
CA SER A 105 -12.59 -6.92 32.54
C SER A 105 -13.88 -7.71 32.71
N TYR A 106 -14.96 -7.32 32.01
CA TYR A 106 -16.20 -8.06 32.04
C TYR A 106 -15.88 -9.56 32.00
N ASN A 107 -16.44 -10.35 32.91
CA ASN A 107 -16.42 -11.79 32.72
C ASN A 107 -16.96 -12.04 31.30
N PRO A 108 -16.25 -12.79 30.42
CA PRO A 108 -16.69 -13.04 29.06
C PRO A 108 -18.15 -13.50 28.96
N GLU A 109 -18.64 -14.23 29.96
CA GLU A 109 -20.04 -14.66 30.06
C GLU A 109 -21.02 -13.49 30.26
N GLU A 110 -20.69 -12.53 31.13
CA GLU A 110 -21.52 -11.35 31.41
C GLU A 110 -21.57 -10.39 30.23
N ALA A 111 -20.44 -10.18 29.55
CA ALA A 111 -20.37 -9.39 28.33
C ALA A 111 -21.18 -10.04 27.20
N MET A 112 -21.14 -11.37 27.08
CA MET A 112 -21.87 -12.10 26.06
C MET A 112 -23.39 -12.10 26.34
N ALA A 113 -23.80 -12.20 27.60
CA ALA A 113 -25.20 -12.01 28.02
C ALA A 113 -25.71 -10.59 27.70
N LEU A 114 -24.89 -9.57 27.96
CA LEU A 114 -25.22 -8.18 27.63
C LEU A 114 -25.36 -7.95 26.13
N ILE A 115 -24.47 -8.56 25.32
CA ILE A 115 -24.56 -8.50 23.86
C ILE A 115 -25.82 -9.19 23.36
N ARG A 116 -26.14 -10.40 23.84
CA ARG A 116 -27.36 -11.13 23.44
C ARG A 116 -28.64 -10.34 23.76
N ALA A 117 -28.67 -9.64 24.89
CA ALA A 117 -29.77 -8.74 25.23
C ALA A 117 -29.84 -7.51 24.29
N CYS A 118 -28.70 -7.00 23.82
CA CYS A 118 -28.62 -5.85 22.93
C CYS A 118 -28.84 -6.20 21.45
N TYR A 119 -28.56 -7.42 21.01
CA TYR A 119 -28.67 -7.84 19.61
C TYR A 119 -29.34 -9.22 19.53
N PRO A 120 -30.65 -9.32 19.83
CA PRO A 120 -31.36 -10.60 19.86
C PRO A 120 -31.57 -11.21 18.48
N ASP A 121 -31.36 -10.43 17.41
CA ASP A 121 -31.38 -10.84 16.00
C ASP A 121 -30.14 -11.62 15.56
N VAL A 122 -29.13 -11.73 16.44
CA VAL A 122 -27.87 -12.41 16.14
C VAL A 122 -27.87 -13.81 16.73
N ASP A 123 -27.74 -14.81 15.87
CA ASP A 123 -27.79 -16.22 16.27
C ASP A 123 -26.53 -16.66 17.04
N GLN A 124 -25.34 -16.28 16.57
CA GLN A 124 -24.07 -16.73 17.13
C GLN A 124 -23.09 -15.56 17.34
N ILE A 125 -22.43 -15.56 18.50
CA ILE A 125 -21.49 -14.52 18.95
C ILE A 125 -20.29 -15.21 19.59
N GLU A 126 -19.09 -14.81 19.20
CA GLU A 126 -17.83 -15.35 19.72
C GLU A 126 -16.87 -14.21 20.12
N PRO A 127 -16.06 -14.38 21.18
CA PRO A 127 -15.03 -13.42 21.54
C PRO A 127 -13.90 -13.41 20.51
N VAL A 128 -13.37 -12.23 20.21
CA VAL A 128 -12.26 -12.10 19.26
C VAL A 128 -10.96 -12.52 19.94
N LYS A 129 -10.37 -13.63 19.47
CA LYS A 129 -9.13 -14.18 20.06
C LYS A 129 -7.99 -13.16 20.10
N GLY A 130 -7.48 -12.90 21.30
CA GLY A 130 -6.41 -11.92 21.55
C GLY A 130 -6.88 -10.47 21.75
N TRP A 131 -8.19 -10.22 21.72
CA TRP A 131 -8.81 -8.91 21.87
C TRP A 131 -9.96 -8.98 22.87
N THR A 132 -9.67 -8.71 24.14
CA THR A 132 -10.54 -9.01 25.29
C THR A 132 -11.88 -8.27 25.32
N ASP A 133 -11.97 -7.11 24.68
CA ASP A 133 -13.16 -6.24 24.71
C ASP A 133 -13.95 -6.25 23.39
N TYR A 134 -13.78 -7.28 22.57
CA TYR A 134 -14.35 -7.36 21.23
C TYR A 134 -14.95 -8.72 20.93
N TYR A 135 -16.08 -8.69 20.23
CA TYR A 135 -16.86 -9.86 19.86
C TYR A 135 -17.21 -9.78 18.37
N VAL A 136 -17.36 -10.93 17.73
CA VAL A 136 -17.75 -11.05 16.32
C VAL A 136 -19.00 -11.91 16.22
N THR A 137 -19.86 -11.60 15.26
CA THR A 137 -21.11 -12.31 15.00
C THR A 137 -21.04 -13.08 13.68
N ASN A 138 -21.83 -14.15 13.56
CA ASN A 138 -21.88 -14.97 12.35
C ASN A 138 -22.41 -14.22 11.11
N ASP A 139 -23.18 -13.14 11.31
CA ASP A 139 -23.67 -12.25 10.25
C ASP A 139 -22.68 -11.12 9.87
N GLY A 140 -21.48 -11.12 10.46
CA GLY A 140 -20.38 -10.23 10.06
C GLY A 140 -20.32 -8.89 10.79
N ARG A 141 -20.99 -8.72 11.94
CA ARG A 141 -20.84 -7.54 12.81
C ARG A 141 -19.67 -7.75 13.79
N VAL A 142 -19.01 -6.65 14.13
CA VAL A 142 -17.96 -6.62 15.16
C VAL A 142 -18.38 -5.64 16.24
N LEU A 143 -18.38 -6.12 17.47
CA LEU A 143 -18.92 -5.45 18.65
C LEU A 143 -17.79 -5.08 19.60
N SER A 144 -17.90 -3.95 20.27
CA SER A 144 -16.97 -3.52 21.32
C SER A 144 -17.69 -3.30 22.64
N THR A 145 -17.16 -3.88 23.72
CA THR A 145 -17.66 -3.77 25.10
C THR A 145 -16.85 -2.79 25.94
N LYS A 146 -16.00 -1.97 25.31
CA LYS A 146 -15.19 -0.94 26.01
C LYS A 146 -16.00 0.18 26.61
N ALA A 147 -17.17 0.45 26.03
CA ALA A 147 -18.13 1.37 26.59
C ALA A 147 -19.12 0.58 27.45
N THR A 148 -19.83 1.30 28.33
CA THR A 148 -20.90 0.72 29.16
C THR A 148 -21.96 -0.02 28.34
N ASP A 149 -22.11 0.35 27.06
CA ASP A 149 -22.96 -0.31 26.07
C ASP A 149 -22.14 -1.02 24.98
N PRO A 150 -22.45 -2.30 24.65
CA PRO A 150 -21.89 -2.94 23.48
C PRO A 150 -22.34 -2.26 22.19
N ARG A 151 -21.37 -1.72 21.43
CA ARG A 151 -21.65 -1.03 20.16
C ARG A 151 -21.06 -1.78 18.98
N VAL A 152 -21.77 -1.77 17.86
CA VAL A 152 -21.23 -2.20 16.56
C VAL A 152 -20.17 -1.17 16.13
N LEU A 153 -18.98 -1.66 15.79
CA LEU A 153 -17.91 -0.82 15.26
C LEU A 153 -18.18 -0.44 13.80
N GLY A 154 -17.84 0.80 13.45
CA GLY A 154 -17.91 1.27 12.06
C GLY A 154 -17.01 0.43 11.15
N ARG A 155 -17.56 0.05 9.99
CA ARG A 155 -16.85 -0.71 8.95
C ARG A 155 -16.22 0.28 7.96
N GLY A 156 -14.90 0.18 7.75
CA GLY A 156 -14.21 0.89 6.68
C GLY A 156 -13.90 -0.05 5.50
N LEU A 157 -13.74 0.48 4.30
CA LEU A 157 -13.28 -0.29 3.13
C LEU A 157 -11.76 -0.21 2.99
N ASP A 158 -11.13 -1.33 2.59
CA ASP A 158 -9.74 -1.32 2.13
C ASP A 158 -9.63 -0.99 0.63
N GLY A 159 -8.41 -0.82 0.12
CA GLY A 159 -8.17 -0.53 -1.31
C GLY A 159 -8.58 -1.64 -2.28
N ARG A 160 -9.15 -2.75 -1.79
CA ARG A 160 -9.73 -3.84 -2.58
C ARG A 160 -11.24 -4.02 -2.30
N GLY A 161 -11.87 -3.09 -1.58
CA GLY A 161 -13.28 -3.12 -1.24
C GLY A 161 -13.66 -4.05 -0.08
N MET A 162 -12.70 -4.66 0.62
CA MET A 162 -13.02 -5.54 1.76
C MET A 162 -13.33 -4.73 3.02
N HIS A 163 -14.32 -5.17 3.80
CA HIS A 163 -14.64 -4.56 5.09
C HIS A 163 -13.51 -4.77 6.11
N GLN A 164 -13.16 -3.69 6.81
CA GLN A 164 -12.15 -3.66 7.87
C GLN A 164 -12.67 -2.92 9.11
N VAL A 165 -12.15 -3.33 10.26
CA VAL A 165 -12.44 -2.72 11.56
C VAL A 165 -11.14 -2.46 12.33
N THR A 166 -11.13 -1.43 13.16
CA THR A 166 -9.99 -1.10 14.02
C THR A 166 -10.25 -1.59 15.43
N LEU A 167 -9.44 -2.53 15.92
CA LEU A 167 -9.46 -3.03 17.29
C LEU A 167 -8.29 -2.40 18.07
N SER A 168 -8.50 -2.10 19.35
CA SER A 168 -7.45 -1.56 20.22
C SER A 168 -7.39 -2.30 21.55
N ASN A 169 -6.22 -2.51 22.14
CA ASN A 169 -6.08 -3.02 23.49
C ASN A 169 -4.93 -2.27 24.18
N GLY A 170 -5.26 -1.37 25.12
CA GLY A 170 -4.29 -0.41 25.66
C GLY A 170 -3.61 0.41 24.55
N PRO A 171 -2.26 0.42 24.47
CA PRO A 171 -1.50 1.16 23.46
C PRO A 171 -1.49 0.51 22.07
N VAL A 172 -1.94 -0.75 21.94
CA VAL A 172 -1.92 -1.48 20.67
C VAL A 172 -3.20 -1.21 19.89
N CYS A 173 -3.07 -0.74 18.66
CA CYS A 173 -4.18 -0.54 17.73
C CYS A 173 -3.90 -1.28 16.42
N ARG A 174 -4.85 -2.08 15.91
CA ARG A 174 -4.71 -2.78 14.64
C ARG A 174 -5.98 -2.72 13.81
N ARG A 175 -5.81 -2.51 12.51
CA ARG A 175 -6.86 -2.62 11.50
C ARG A 175 -6.90 -4.07 11.00
N ILE A 176 -8.06 -4.72 11.10
CA ILE A 176 -8.23 -6.15 10.79
C ILE A 176 -9.43 -6.32 9.84
N PRO A 177 -9.32 -7.15 8.78
CA PRO A 177 -10.47 -7.47 7.92
C PRO A 177 -11.56 -8.23 8.67
N ILE A 178 -12.82 -7.84 8.46
CA ILE A 178 -13.97 -8.46 9.14
C ILE A 178 -14.09 -9.94 8.75
N ALA A 179 -13.98 -10.27 7.47
CA ALA A 179 -13.95 -11.66 7.00
C ALA A 179 -12.94 -12.56 7.73
N HIS A 180 -11.78 -12.03 8.16
CA HIS A 180 -10.79 -12.82 8.91
C HIS A 180 -11.19 -13.05 10.37
N LEU A 181 -11.91 -12.10 10.97
CA LEU A 181 -12.45 -12.23 12.31
C LEU A 181 -13.59 -13.26 12.32
N VAL A 182 -14.52 -13.15 11.37
CA VAL A 182 -15.68 -14.04 11.26
C VAL A 182 -15.22 -15.47 10.93
N ALA A 183 -14.40 -15.66 9.90
CA ALA A 183 -13.90 -16.99 9.55
C ALA A 183 -13.01 -17.59 10.64
N GLY A 184 -12.30 -16.76 11.42
CA GLY A 184 -11.49 -17.22 12.54
C GLY A 184 -12.31 -17.66 13.76
N ALA A 185 -13.54 -17.19 13.87
CA ALA A 185 -14.45 -17.50 14.96
C ALA A 185 -15.43 -18.64 14.63
N PHE A 186 -15.98 -18.68 13.41
CA PHE A 186 -17.10 -19.56 13.04
C PHE A 186 -16.77 -20.62 11.99
N ASN A 187 -15.59 -20.58 11.37
CA ASN A 187 -15.19 -21.55 10.35
C ASN A 187 -14.02 -22.42 10.86
N GLU A 188 -13.74 -23.51 10.15
CA GLU A 188 -12.71 -24.50 10.51
C GLU A 188 -11.36 -23.88 10.89
N ILE A 189 -10.58 -24.62 11.69
CA ILE A 189 -9.26 -24.20 12.19
C ILE A 189 -8.43 -23.64 11.05
N ARG A 190 -8.01 -22.38 11.20
CA ARG A 190 -7.15 -21.68 10.25
C ARG A 190 -5.97 -22.59 9.86
N PRO A 191 -5.88 -23.06 8.60
CA PRO A 191 -4.92 -24.11 8.23
C PRO A 191 -3.45 -23.67 8.38
N SER A 192 -3.17 -22.38 8.18
CA SER A 192 -1.81 -21.83 8.33
C SER A 192 -1.83 -20.31 8.54
N LYS A 193 -0.72 -19.74 9.05
CA LYS A 193 -0.54 -18.27 9.17
C LYS A 193 -0.59 -17.54 7.81
N SER A 194 -0.44 -18.24 6.69
CA SER A 194 -0.52 -17.68 5.33
C SER A 194 -1.86 -17.95 4.63
N SER A 195 -2.79 -18.65 5.27
CA SER A 195 -4.14 -18.86 4.76
C SER A 195 -4.89 -17.54 4.65
N ILE A 196 -5.65 -17.39 3.57
CA ILE A 196 -6.53 -16.27 3.26
C ILE A 196 -7.99 -16.71 3.38
N VAL A 197 -8.89 -15.77 3.62
CA VAL A 197 -10.33 -16.01 3.58
C VAL A 197 -10.86 -15.70 2.19
N LEU A 198 -11.69 -16.59 1.64
CA LEU A 198 -12.40 -16.39 0.39
C LEU A 198 -13.91 -16.28 0.63
N HIS A 199 -14.57 -15.44 -0.15
CA HIS A 199 -16.03 -15.35 -0.23
C HIS A 199 -16.52 -16.32 -1.31
N ARG A 200 -17.42 -17.25 -0.95
CA ARG A 200 -17.90 -18.33 -1.82
C ARG A 200 -18.67 -17.79 -3.02
N ASN A 201 -19.47 -16.74 -2.82
CA ASN A 201 -20.24 -16.07 -3.86
C ASN A 201 -19.43 -15.02 -4.67
N GLY A 202 -18.18 -14.75 -4.28
CA GLY A 202 -17.34 -13.72 -4.92
C GLY A 202 -17.68 -12.27 -4.52
N ASP A 203 -18.72 -12.05 -3.71
CA ASP A 203 -19.06 -10.74 -3.16
C ASP A 203 -18.24 -10.48 -1.90
N VAL A 204 -17.32 -9.51 -1.98
CA VAL A 204 -16.40 -9.14 -0.89
C VAL A 204 -17.06 -8.36 0.25
N ALA A 205 -18.32 -7.92 0.06
CA ALA A 205 -19.10 -7.23 1.09
C ALA A 205 -19.92 -8.20 1.97
N ASP A 206 -20.11 -9.45 1.55
CA ASP A 206 -20.89 -10.45 2.27
C ASP A 206 -20.04 -11.26 3.26
N ASP A 207 -19.73 -10.65 4.41
CA ASP A 207 -18.90 -11.24 5.47
C ASP A 207 -19.62 -12.28 6.35
N ARG A 208 -20.77 -12.82 5.93
CA ARG A 208 -21.45 -13.87 6.69
C ARG A 208 -20.60 -15.13 6.76
N ALA A 209 -20.53 -15.77 7.92
CA ALA A 209 -19.73 -16.98 8.14
C ALA A 209 -20.00 -18.09 7.12
N THR A 210 -21.26 -18.25 6.71
CA THR A 210 -21.71 -19.21 5.68
C THR A 210 -21.11 -18.96 4.30
N ASN A 211 -20.76 -17.70 3.99
CA ASN A 211 -20.14 -17.29 2.75
C ASN A 211 -18.61 -17.30 2.81
N LEU A 212 -17.99 -17.53 3.96
CA LEU A 212 -16.54 -17.50 4.11
C LEU A 212 -15.93 -18.90 4.09
N VAL A 213 -14.68 -19.01 3.65
CA VAL A 213 -13.89 -20.25 3.73
C VAL A 213 -12.40 -19.95 3.80
N TRP A 214 -11.67 -20.70 4.64
CA TRP A 214 -10.22 -20.63 4.68
C TRP A 214 -9.62 -21.34 3.46
N SER A 215 -8.68 -20.68 2.79
CA SER A 215 -7.93 -21.28 1.68
C SER A 215 -6.45 -20.93 1.78
N THR A 216 -5.59 -21.80 1.26
CA THR A 216 -4.18 -21.47 1.05
C THR A 216 -4.06 -20.66 -0.24
N ARG A 217 -3.02 -19.83 -0.40
CA ARG A 217 -2.80 -19.10 -1.67
C ARG A 217 -2.73 -20.03 -2.89
N LEU A 218 -2.24 -21.26 -2.70
CA LEU A 218 -2.23 -22.34 -3.70
C LEU A 218 -3.63 -22.96 -3.92
N GLY A 219 -4.41 -23.18 -2.86
CA GLY A 219 -5.79 -23.69 -2.94
C GLY A 219 -6.75 -22.73 -3.65
N SER A 220 -6.60 -21.43 -3.43
CA SER A 220 -7.38 -20.38 -4.11
C SER A 220 -7.16 -20.37 -5.62
N ALA A 221 -5.92 -20.64 -6.08
CA ALA A 221 -5.60 -20.81 -7.49
C ALA A 221 -6.21 -22.10 -8.06
N ALA A 222 -6.10 -23.23 -7.32
CA ALA A 222 -6.64 -24.52 -7.73
C ALA A 222 -8.18 -24.55 -7.84
N GLN A 223 -8.89 -23.83 -6.97
CA GLN A 223 -10.35 -23.76 -6.96
C GLN A 223 -10.90 -22.87 -8.08
N ARG A 224 -10.21 -21.76 -8.40
CA ARG A 224 -10.46 -20.99 -9.64
C ARG A 224 -10.23 -21.88 -10.87
N LEU A 225 -9.16 -22.67 -10.90
CA LEU A 225 -8.86 -23.62 -11.99
C LEU A 225 -9.93 -24.72 -12.16
N LYS A 226 -10.51 -25.26 -11.07
CA LYS A 226 -11.60 -26.26 -11.15
C LYS A 226 -12.88 -25.69 -11.78
N GLY A 227 -13.28 -24.46 -11.42
CA GLY A 227 -14.42 -23.79 -12.04
C GLY A 227 -14.22 -23.51 -13.54
N HIS A 228 -13.00 -23.13 -13.93
CA HIS A 228 -12.65 -22.97 -15.35
C HIS A 228 -12.59 -24.31 -16.11
N ARG A 229 -12.14 -25.41 -15.48
CA ARG A 229 -12.06 -26.75 -16.09
C ARG A 229 -13.43 -27.39 -16.34
N ALA A 230 -14.41 -27.15 -15.48
CA ALA A 230 -15.78 -27.64 -15.67
C ALA A 230 -16.47 -26.95 -16.87
N ARG A 231 -16.38 -25.62 -16.96
CA ARG A 231 -16.84 -24.85 -18.14
C ARG A 231 -16.06 -25.16 -19.42
N ALA A 232 -14.79 -25.57 -19.30
CA ALA A 232 -13.98 -25.95 -20.46
C ALA A 232 -14.41 -27.29 -21.06
N ARG A 233 -14.69 -28.32 -20.25
CA ARG A 233 -15.03 -29.68 -20.72
C ARG A 233 -16.36 -29.79 -21.45
N GLU A 234 -17.35 -28.98 -21.10
CA GLU A 234 -18.70 -29.02 -21.71
C GLU A 234 -18.74 -28.33 -23.09
N PHE A 235 -17.87 -27.34 -23.30
CA PHE A 235 -17.77 -26.55 -24.54
C PHE A 235 -16.85 -27.16 -25.62
N LEU A 236 -16.11 -28.23 -25.30
CA LEU A 236 -14.97 -28.76 -26.07
C LEU A 236 -15.36 -29.76 -27.19
N LYS A 237 -16.63 -29.80 -27.63
CA LYS A 237 -17.08 -30.79 -28.62
C LYS A 237 -16.93 -30.38 -30.09
N ASP A 238 -16.66 -29.11 -30.40
CA ASP A 238 -16.48 -28.66 -31.79
C ASP A 238 -15.61 -27.39 -31.86
N PRO A 239 -14.61 -27.27 -32.77
CA PRO A 239 -13.84 -26.04 -32.99
C PRO A 239 -14.57 -24.98 -33.85
N VAL A 240 -15.62 -25.34 -34.59
CA VAL A 240 -16.44 -24.44 -35.42
C VAL A 240 -17.04 -23.26 -34.62
N PRO A 241 -17.59 -23.45 -33.40
CA PRO A 241 -18.13 -22.38 -32.56
C PRO A 241 -17.12 -21.29 -32.18
N ALA A 242 -15.83 -21.60 -32.06
CA ALA A 242 -14.82 -20.59 -31.73
C ALA A 242 -14.56 -19.64 -32.91
N LEU A 243 -14.48 -20.19 -34.13
CA LEU A 243 -14.31 -19.44 -35.36
C LEU A 243 -15.52 -18.55 -35.66
N GLU A 244 -16.73 -19.10 -35.54
CA GLU A 244 -17.97 -18.35 -35.77
C GLU A 244 -18.14 -17.20 -34.78
N ARG A 245 -17.86 -17.43 -33.49
CA ARG A 245 -17.93 -16.37 -32.48
C ARG A 245 -16.91 -15.26 -32.72
N VAL A 246 -15.70 -15.60 -33.14
CA VAL A 246 -14.69 -14.58 -33.49
C VAL A 246 -15.08 -13.85 -34.77
N ARG A 247 -15.60 -14.55 -35.78
CA ARG A 247 -16.10 -13.94 -37.02
C ARG A 247 -17.27 -12.98 -36.75
N ALA A 248 -18.17 -13.34 -35.84
CA ALA A 248 -19.28 -12.48 -35.44
C ALA A 248 -18.83 -11.26 -34.61
N ALA A 249 -17.89 -11.44 -33.69
CA ALA A 249 -17.39 -10.35 -32.84
C ALA A 249 -16.40 -9.41 -33.55
N PHE A 250 -15.67 -9.91 -34.56
CA PHE A 250 -14.66 -9.17 -35.32
C PHE A 250 -14.86 -9.39 -36.84
N PRO A 251 -15.87 -8.77 -37.45
CA PRO A 251 -16.14 -8.90 -38.89
C PRO A 251 -14.97 -8.45 -39.76
N GLU A 252 -14.14 -7.53 -39.26
CA GLU A 252 -12.95 -7.00 -39.93
C GLU A 252 -11.76 -7.95 -39.91
N ALA A 253 -11.80 -9.01 -39.09
CA ALA A 253 -10.72 -9.99 -39.00
C ALA A 253 -10.47 -10.66 -40.36
N GLY A 254 -9.21 -10.95 -40.67
CA GLY A 254 -8.84 -11.57 -41.93
C GLY A 254 -9.29 -13.04 -42.04
N ARG A 255 -8.58 -13.85 -42.83
CA ARG A 255 -8.86 -15.30 -42.85
C ARG A 255 -8.55 -15.87 -41.48
N LEU A 256 -9.51 -16.53 -40.85
CA LEU A 256 -9.37 -17.08 -39.50
C LEU A 256 -8.99 -18.57 -39.55
N ALA A 257 -8.17 -19.01 -38.60
CA ALA A 257 -7.80 -20.40 -38.41
C ALA A 257 -7.66 -20.74 -36.92
N PRO A 258 -7.94 -21.99 -36.50
CA PRO A 258 -7.72 -22.43 -35.14
C PRO A 258 -6.22 -22.57 -34.84
N ILE A 259 -5.83 -22.40 -33.57
CA ILE A 259 -4.45 -22.67 -33.13
C ILE A 259 -4.36 -24.10 -32.58
N GLU A 260 -3.57 -24.94 -33.25
CA GLU A 260 -3.36 -26.35 -32.88
C GLU A 260 -2.82 -26.49 -31.44
N GLY A 261 -3.48 -27.31 -30.62
CA GLY A 261 -3.15 -27.52 -29.21
C GLY A 261 -3.64 -26.42 -28.26
N PHE A 262 -4.36 -25.42 -28.77
CA PHE A 262 -4.87 -24.26 -28.03
C PHE A 262 -6.32 -23.93 -28.42
N ASP A 263 -7.24 -24.84 -28.11
CA ASP A 263 -8.64 -24.91 -28.57
C ASP A 263 -9.52 -23.67 -28.29
N ARG A 264 -9.07 -22.75 -27.42
CA ARG A 264 -9.78 -21.49 -27.08
C ARG A 264 -9.18 -20.25 -27.74
N TYR A 265 -8.34 -20.46 -28.75
CA TYR A 265 -7.65 -19.39 -29.44
C TYR A 265 -7.78 -19.55 -30.95
N VAL A 266 -8.04 -18.43 -31.61
CA VAL A 266 -8.18 -18.31 -33.06
C VAL A 266 -7.17 -17.26 -33.52
N VAL A 267 -6.57 -17.47 -34.67
CA VAL A 267 -5.61 -16.54 -35.28
C VAL A 267 -6.12 -16.10 -36.66
N ASP A 268 -5.85 -14.85 -37.04
CA ASP A 268 -6.06 -14.38 -38.41
C ASP A 268 -4.75 -14.28 -39.22
N ASP A 269 -4.89 -14.22 -40.54
CA ASP A 269 -3.76 -14.07 -41.47
C ASP A 269 -3.01 -12.73 -41.35
N ARG A 270 -3.57 -11.76 -40.63
CA ARG A 270 -2.93 -10.48 -40.29
C ARG A 270 -2.09 -10.54 -39.01
N GLY A 271 -2.08 -11.68 -38.33
CA GLY A 271 -1.28 -11.91 -37.12
C GLY A 271 -1.96 -11.51 -35.81
N SER A 272 -3.27 -11.26 -35.83
CA SER A 272 -4.09 -11.04 -34.63
C SER A 272 -4.50 -12.37 -34.01
N ILE A 273 -4.46 -12.44 -32.69
CA ILE A 273 -4.91 -13.62 -31.93
C ILE A 273 -6.13 -13.24 -31.11
N TYR A 274 -7.13 -14.10 -31.11
CA TYR A 274 -8.40 -13.92 -30.43
C TYR A 274 -8.59 -15.02 -29.40
N SER A 275 -9.08 -14.63 -28.23
CA SER A 275 -9.43 -15.53 -27.16
C SER A 275 -10.94 -15.67 -27.02
N THR A 276 -11.41 -16.91 -27.02
CA THR A 276 -12.84 -17.26 -26.87
C THR A 276 -13.20 -17.69 -25.44
N TRP A 277 -12.30 -17.46 -24.47
CA TRP A 277 -12.54 -17.70 -23.04
C TRP A 277 -13.65 -16.81 -22.48
N ASN A 278 -13.81 -15.61 -23.04
CA ASN A 278 -14.86 -14.66 -22.69
C ASN A 278 -16.00 -14.70 -23.72
N ASP A 279 -17.17 -14.24 -23.31
CA ASP A 279 -18.28 -13.93 -24.21
C ASP A 279 -18.69 -12.46 -23.99
N PRO A 280 -18.44 -11.55 -24.95
CA PRO A 280 -17.90 -11.81 -26.30
C PRO A 280 -16.40 -12.19 -26.30
N PRO A 281 -15.91 -12.85 -27.36
CA PRO A 281 -14.47 -13.04 -27.58
C PRO A 281 -13.72 -11.72 -27.59
N HIS A 282 -12.44 -11.73 -27.22
CA HIS A 282 -11.61 -10.52 -27.26
C HIS A 282 -10.30 -10.78 -27.98
N ARG A 283 -9.75 -9.73 -28.59
CA ARG A 283 -8.41 -9.74 -29.20
C ARG A 283 -7.35 -9.71 -28.09
N MET A 284 -6.34 -10.56 -28.20
CA MET A 284 -5.25 -10.63 -27.23
C MET A 284 -4.26 -9.49 -27.43
N GLU A 285 -3.80 -8.90 -26.32
CA GLU A 285 -2.69 -7.96 -26.34
C GLU A 285 -1.37 -8.72 -26.49
N ILE A 286 -0.64 -8.43 -27.57
CA ILE A 286 0.72 -8.94 -27.77
C ILE A 286 1.64 -8.10 -26.88
N LEU A 287 2.36 -8.75 -25.96
CA LEU A 287 3.28 -8.07 -25.04
C LEU A 287 4.43 -7.46 -25.85
N ASN A 288 4.57 -6.13 -25.79
CA ASN A 288 5.58 -5.37 -26.52
C ASN A 288 7.00 -5.87 -26.22
N GLY A 289 7.72 -6.27 -27.28
CA GLY A 289 9.15 -6.60 -27.25
C GLY A 289 9.52 -7.94 -27.89
N ASP A 290 8.68 -8.96 -27.75
CA ASP A 290 9.08 -10.35 -28.05
C ASP A 290 8.18 -11.10 -29.05
N ALA A 291 7.10 -10.50 -29.57
CA ALA A 291 6.12 -11.18 -30.44
C ALA A 291 5.64 -12.54 -29.86
N MET A 292 5.52 -12.59 -28.53
CA MET A 292 5.07 -13.76 -27.76
C MET A 292 3.69 -13.50 -27.18
N CYS A 293 2.88 -14.56 -27.13
CA CYS A 293 1.57 -14.54 -26.48
C CYS A 293 1.47 -15.71 -25.48
N SER A 294 0.72 -15.51 -24.39
CA SER A 294 0.48 -16.54 -23.38
C SER A 294 -0.82 -17.26 -23.65
N PHE A 295 -0.73 -18.55 -23.96
CA PHE A 295 -1.88 -19.42 -24.20
C PHE A 295 -2.15 -20.30 -22.99
N VAL A 296 -3.38 -20.79 -22.87
CA VAL A 296 -3.78 -21.77 -21.86
C VAL A 296 -4.12 -23.05 -22.61
N ALA A 297 -3.32 -24.09 -22.42
CA ALA A 297 -3.55 -25.40 -23.02
C ALA A 297 -4.76 -26.09 -22.37
N PRO A 298 -5.36 -27.12 -23.01
CA PRO A 298 -6.53 -27.83 -22.47
C PRO A 298 -6.31 -28.44 -21.08
N ASN A 299 -5.07 -28.80 -20.75
CA ASN A 299 -4.68 -29.29 -19.42
C ASN A 299 -4.66 -28.18 -18.33
N GLY A 300 -4.86 -26.91 -18.71
CA GLY A 300 -4.84 -25.74 -17.84
C GLY A 300 -3.45 -25.13 -17.65
N GLU A 301 -2.41 -25.67 -18.29
CA GLU A 301 -1.07 -25.10 -18.25
C GLU A 301 -0.99 -23.83 -19.11
N ARG A 302 -0.27 -22.83 -18.59
CA ARG A 302 0.07 -21.64 -19.36
C ARG A 302 1.34 -21.87 -20.15
N LYS A 303 1.30 -21.65 -21.46
CA LYS A 303 2.46 -21.74 -22.35
C LYS A 303 2.63 -20.44 -23.11
N ALA A 304 3.83 -19.88 -23.08
CA ALA A 304 4.19 -18.76 -23.93
C ALA A 304 4.63 -19.31 -25.30
N ALA A 305 4.05 -18.81 -26.39
CA ALA A 305 4.44 -19.19 -27.74
C ALA A 305 4.54 -17.97 -28.68
N SER A 306 5.40 -18.07 -29.69
CA SER A 306 5.62 -17.02 -30.68
C SER A 306 4.39 -16.88 -31.58
N VAL A 307 3.88 -15.66 -31.70
CA VAL A 307 2.72 -15.33 -32.54
C VAL A 307 2.99 -15.72 -33.99
N GLY A 308 4.15 -15.34 -34.53
CA GLY A 308 4.55 -15.72 -35.90
C GLY A 308 4.60 -17.24 -36.12
N ASN A 309 5.03 -18.02 -35.12
CA ASN A 309 5.01 -19.48 -35.23
C ASN A 309 3.59 -20.05 -35.21
N MET A 310 2.66 -19.46 -34.44
CA MET A 310 1.25 -19.85 -34.44
C MET A 310 0.59 -19.53 -35.78
N VAL A 311 0.80 -18.32 -36.32
CA VAL A 311 0.29 -17.89 -37.63
C VAL A 311 0.84 -18.77 -38.74
N ALA A 312 2.17 -19.02 -38.75
CA ALA A 312 2.80 -19.85 -39.76
C ALA A 312 2.28 -21.29 -39.73
N ARG A 313 2.10 -21.90 -38.56
CA ARG A 313 1.51 -23.25 -38.47
C ARG A 313 0.07 -23.29 -38.96
N ALA A 314 -0.72 -22.27 -38.63
CA ALA A 314 -2.13 -22.21 -38.99
C ALA A 314 -2.36 -21.98 -40.51
N PHE A 315 -1.47 -21.26 -41.20
CA PHE A 315 -1.68 -20.89 -42.61
C PHE A 315 -0.64 -21.41 -43.60
N LEU A 316 0.60 -21.71 -43.17
CA LEU A 316 1.63 -22.38 -43.99
C LEU A 316 1.70 -23.89 -43.72
N GLY A 317 0.98 -24.38 -42.71
CA GLY A 317 1.05 -25.77 -42.26
C GLY A 317 2.29 -26.07 -41.38
N PRO A 318 2.50 -27.35 -41.03
CA PRO A 318 3.61 -27.76 -40.17
C PRO A 318 4.97 -27.43 -40.82
N PRO A 319 6.02 -27.20 -40.02
CA PRO A 319 7.37 -26.99 -40.56
C PRO A 319 7.84 -28.22 -41.34
N PRO A 320 8.55 -28.05 -42.47
CA PRO A 320 9.02 -29.17 -43.30
C PRO A 320 9.88 -30.20 -42.55
N ASP A 321 10.67 -29.75 -41.57
CA ASP A 321 11.38 -30.62 -40.63
C ASP A 321 11.64 -29.91 -39.28
N SER A 322 12.21 -30.63 -38.32
CA SER A 322 12.53 -30.11 -36.98
C SER A 322 13.61 -29.01 -36.96
N GLN A 323 14.36 -28.83 -38.05
CA GLN A 323 15.34 -27.77 -38.24
C GLN A 323 14.72 -26.51 -38.85
N HIS A 324 13.49 -26.56 -39.35
CA HIS A 324 12.83 -25.36 -39.85
C HIS A 324 12.32 -24.48 -38.70
N ARG A 325 12.53 -23.18 -38.86
CA ARG A 325 12.01 -22.13 -37.98
C ARG A 325 11.33 -21.06 -38.84
N VAL A 326 10.31 -20.44 -38.27
CA VAL A 326 9.64 -19.30 -38.90
C VAL A 326 10.62 -18.13 -38.98
N ARG A 327 10.71 -17.51 -40.16
CA ARG A 327 11.50 -16.32 -40.43
C ARG A 327 10.59 -15.21 -40.95
N HIS A 328 10.78 -14.01 -40.42
CA HIS A 328 10.15 -12.78 -40.92
C HIS A 328 10.94 -12.23 -42.10
N LYS A 329 10.31 -12.09 -43.27
CA LYS A 329 10.97 -11.65 -44.52
C LYS A 329 11.58 -10.25 -44.39
N ASN A 330 10.88 -9.33 -43.74
CA ASN A 330 11.34 -7.96 -43.48
C ASN A 330 12.25 -7.82 -42.25
N GLY A 331 12.57 -8.92 -41.56
CA GLY A 331 13.37 -8.90 -40.33
C GLY A 331 12.68 -8.28 -39.11
N ASN A 332 11.41 -7.88 -39.18
CA ASN A 332 10.65 -7.36 -38.05
C ASN A 332 9.85 -8.49 -37.36
N PRO A 333 10.17 -8.87 -36.11
CA PRO A 333 9.51 -9.98 -35.41
C PRO A 333 8.08 -9.64 -34.99
N ASN A 334 7.72 -8.35 -34.94
CA ASN A 334 6.37 -7.91 -34.56
C ASN A 334 5.40 -7.91 -35.74
N ASP A 335 5.90 -8.00 -36.98
CA ASP A 335 5.06 -8.08 -38.18
C ASP A 335 4.70 -9.53 -38.48
N ASN A 336 3.67 -10.03 -37.80
CA ASN A 336 3.25 -11.42 -37.86
C ASN A 336 2.22 -11.72 -38.97
N ARG A 337 2.10 -10.84 -39.98
CA ARG A 337 1.24 -11.10 -41.14
C ARG A 337 1.77 -12.28 -41.94
N ILE A 338 0.89 -13.14 -42.43
CA ILE A 338 1.28 -14.37 -43.13
C ILE A 338 2.18 -14.11 -44.35
N GLU A 339 1.95 -13.01 -45.06
CA GLU A 339 2.74 -12.56 -46.21
C GLU A 339 4.22 -12.32 -45.86
N ASN A 340 4.50 -11.98 -44.60
CA ASN A 340 5.82 -11.73 -44.05
C ASN A 340 6.47 -12.97 -43.41
N LEU A 341 5.79 -14.11 -43.32
CA LEU A 341 6.31 -15.32 -42.67
C LEU A 341 6.71 -16.39 -43.69
N VAL A 342 7.80 -17.11 -43.40
CA VAL A 342 8.26 -18.26 -44.20
C VAL A 342 8.97 -19.29 -43.32
N TRP A 343 8.82 -20.58 -43.63
CA TRP A 343 9.65 -21.63 -43.03
C TRP A 343 11.05 -21.60 -43.64
N SER A 344 12.09 -21.47 -42.81
CA SER A 344 13.48 -21.51 -43.27
C SER A 344 14.30 -22.54 -42.51
N ARG A 345 15.12 -23.30 -43.23
CA ARG A 345 16.02 -24.30 -42.63
C ARG A 345 17.07 -23.61 -41.79
N TRP A 346 17.24 -24.09 -40.55
CA TRP A 346 18.34 -23.66 -39.69
C TRP A 346 19.63 -24.30 -40.20
N SER A 347 20.43 -23.54 -40.95
CA SER A 347 21.81 -23.91 -41.27
C SER A 347 22.69 -23.51 -40.08
N GLY A 348 23.25 -24.50 -39.39
CA GLY A 348 24.14 -24.33 -38.23
C GLY A 348 25.51 -23.71 -38.55
N GLY A 349 25.53 -22.60 -39.29
CA GLY A 349 26.73 -21.92 -39.80
C GLY A 349 26.67 -20.39 -39.70
N GLY A 350 25.93 -19.84 -38.74
CA GLY A 350 26.14 -18.48 -38.26
C GLY A 350 27.01 -18.54 -37.01
N THR A 351 28.19 -17.91 -37.03
CA THR A 351 29.16 -17.83 -35.93
C THR A 351 28.57 -18.00 -34.53
N ARG A 352 29.21 -18.82 -33.67
CA ARG A 352 29.01 -18.78 -32.22
C ARG A 352 29.21 -17.34 -31.74
N ARG A 353 28.13 -16.56 -31.63
CA ARG A 353 28.06 -15.42 -30.72
C ARG A 353 27.46 -15.94 -29.43
N SER A 354 28.32 -15.95 -28.43
CA SER A 354 28.06 -16.33 -27.05
C SER A 354 26.69 -15.90 -26.56
N ALA A 355 26.02 -16.83 -25.86
CA ALA A 355 24.80 -16.60 -25.09
C ALA A 355 25.07 -15.64 -23.91
N GLY A 356 25.28 -14.36 -24.21
CA GLY A 356 25.11 -13.24 -23.31
C GLY A 356 23.93 -12.41 -23.81
N LYS A 357 22.88 -12.29 -22.97
CA LYS A 357 21.76 -11.32 -23.04
C LYS A 357 21.59 -10.63 -24.41
N GLY A 358 20.74 -11.19 -25.26
CA GLY A 358 20.48 -10.70 -26.61
C GLY A 358 20.02 -9.24 -26.64
N GLN A 359 20.93 -8.36 -27.06
CA GLN A 359 20.60 -7.04 -27.59
C GLN A 359 20.82 -7.07 -29.10
N ARG A 360 19.79 -6.66 -29.86
CA ARG A 360 19.80 -6.54 -31.32
C ARG A 360 20.82 -5.48 -31.74
N ARG A 361 21.72 -5.76 -32.67
CA ARG A 361 22.64 -4.75 -33.21
C ARG A 361 21.93 -3.90 -34.27
N LEU A 362 21.94 -2.58 -34.10
CA LEU A 362 21.59 -1.59 -35.12
C LEU A 362 22.56 -1.65 -36.32
N SER A 363 22.08 -1.25 -37.50
CA SER A 363 22.94 -0.98 -38.67
C SER A 363 23.64 0.37 -38.53
N ASP A 364 24.72 0.57 -39.28
CA ASP A 364 25.54 1.79 -39.20
C ASP A 364 24.74 3.02 -39.67
N GLU A 365 23.84 2.87 -40.64
CA GLU A 365 22.89 3.90 -41.07
C GLU A 365 21.91 4.25 -39.95
N ALA A 366 21.38 3.23 -39.26
CA ALA A 366 20.47 3.45 -38.14
C ALA A 366 21.17 4.12 -36.95
N VAL A 367 22.45 3.82 -36.70
CA VAL A 367 23.26 4.49 -35.67
C VAL A 367 23.48 5.96 -36.03
N ARG A 368 23.86 6.27 -37.28
CA ARG A 368 24.00 7.66 -37.76
C ARG A 368 22.69 8.45 -37.64
N ALA A 369 21.56 7.81 -37.95
CA ALA A 369 20.24 8.41 -37.82
C ALA A 369 19.83 8.65 -36.35
N VAL A 370 20.14 7.71 -35.45
CA VAL A 370 19.91 7.89 -34.01
C VAL A 370 20.74 9.07 -33.48
N ARG A 371 22.03 9.15 -33.84
CA ARG A 371 22.89 10.28 -33.44
C ARG A 371 22.38 11.60 -33.99
N PHE A 372 22.02 11.63 -35.27
CA PHE A 372 21.45 12.80 -35.94
C PHE A 372 20.23 13.38 -35.20
N LEU A 373 19.32 12.50 -34.75
CA LEU A 373 18.11 12.90 -34.02
C LEU A 373 18.42 13.37 -32.59
N LEU A 374 19.29 12.65 -31.87
CA LEU A 374 19.67 13.02 -30.51
C LEU A 374 20.42 14.36 -30.49
N ALA A 375 21.32 14.61 -31.45
CA ALA A 375 22.05 15.87 -31.59
C ALA A 375 21.11 17.07 -31.80
N ARG A 376 19.90 16.84 -32.33
CA ARG A 376 18.87 17.86 -32.57
C ARG A 376 17.83 17.96 -31.45
N GLY A 377 18.08 17.29 -30.33
CA GLY A 377 17.23 17.36 -29.13
C GLY A 377 15.96 16.51 -29.22
N GLU A 378 15.96 15.46 -30.06
CA GLU A 378 14.86 14.50 -30.09
C GLU A 378 14.81 13.67 -28.81
N SER A 379 13.60 13.33 -28.36
CA SER A 379 13.42 12.54 -27.13
C SER A 379 14.04 11.15 -27.28
N LYS A 380 14.83 10.73 -26.28
CA LYS A 380 15.36 9.36 -26.20
C LYS A 380 14.25 8.30 -26.25
N VAL A 381 13.10 8.58 -25.64
CA VAL A 381 11.94 7.67 -25.67
C VAL A 381 11.31 7.61 -27.06
N ASN A 382 11.24 8.74 -27.76
CA ASN A 382 10.73 8.77 -29.14
C ASN A 382 11.68 8.02 -30.08
N VAL A 383 12.99 8.25 -29.98
CA VAL A 383 14.03 7.50 -30.72
C VAL A 383 13.92 6.00 -30.43
N GLN A 384 13.75 5.59 -29.17
CA GLN A 384 13.54 4.18 -28.82
C GLN A 384 12.33 3.58 -29.53
N ARG A 385 11.21 4.31 -29.58
CA ARG A 385 9.99 3.84 -30.26
C ARG A 385 10.16 3.77 -31.78
N ILE A 386 10.78 4.76 -32.40
CA ILE A 386 10.98 4.81 -33.86
C ILE A 386 11.82 3.62 -34.31
N PHE A 387 12.93 3.36 -33.62
CA PHE A 387 13.92 2.32 -33.95
C PHE A 387 13.68 0.97 -33.24
N GLY A 388 12.65 0.86 -32.40
CA GLY A 388 12.33 -0.38 -31.67
C GLY A 388 13.40 -0.80 -30.64
N LEU A 389 14.02 0.17 -29.97
CA LEU A 389 15.12 -0.05 -29.03
C LEU A 389 14.63 -0.15 -27.58
N SER A 390 15.33 -0.97 -26.79
CA SER A 390 15.08 -1.03 -25.34
C SER A 390 15.60 0.24 -24.62
N PRO A 391 15.00 0.63 -23.48
CA PRO A 391 15.42 1.83 -22.73
C PRO A 391 16.90 1.90 -22.38
N SER A 392 17.52 0.76 -22.09
CA SER A 392 18.93 0.64 -21.70
C SER A 392 19.90 0.63 -22.89
N TYR A 393 19.39 0.56 -24.12
CA TYR A 393 20.24 0.46 -25.31
C TYR A 393 20.92 1.80 -25.66
N LEU A 394 20.15 2.90 -25.66
CA LEU A 394 20.65 4.23 -25.98
C LEU A 394 21.69 4.73 -24.96
N THR A 395 21.51 4.41 -23.68
CA THR A 395 22.32 4.96 -22.58
C THR A 395 23.60 4.18 -22.29
N THR A 396 23.72 2.94 -22.75
CA THR A 396 24.84 2.06 -22.38
C THR A 396 25.60 1.52 -23.57
N TYR A 397 24.91 1.29 -24.70
CA TYR A 397 25.45 0.49 -25.81
C TYR A 397 25.85 1.34 -27.02
N LEU A 398 25.16 2.46 -27.27
CA LEU A 398 25.40 3.29 -28.46
C LEU A 398 26.77 3.98 -28.49
N GLU A 399 27.28 4.36 -27.32
CA GLU A 399 28.60 5.02 -27.21
C GLU A 399 29.75 4.00 -27.19
N THR A 400 29.50 2.78 -26.69
CA THR A 400 30.57 1.79 -26.46
C THR A 400 30.69 0.74 -27.56
N ALA A 401 29.62 0.40 -28.26
CA ALA A 401 29.62 -0.69 -29.24
C ALA A 401 29.68 -0.23 -30.71
N TYR A 402 29.60 1.08 -30.96
CA TYR A 402 29.51 1.71 -32.28
C TYR A 402 30.44 2.92 -32.44
N ASP A 403 31.56 2.93 -31.72
CA ASP A 403 32.60 3.97 -31.83
C ASP A 403 33.13 4.11 -33.27
N HIS A 404 33.25 2.99 -33.99
CA HIS A 404 33.71 2.89 -35.37
C HIS A 404 32.77 3.46 -36.43
N VAL A 405 31.50 3.71 -36.09
CA VAL A 405 30.56 4.35 -37.01
C VAL A 405 30.80 5.85 -36.89
N GLU A 406 31.20 6.52 -37.97
CA GLU A 406 31.44 7.96 -37.97
C GLU A 406 30.29 8.75 -38.60
N GLY A 407 30.10 9.99 -38.14
CA GLY A 407 29.13 10.93 -38.72
C GLY A 407 27.70 10.82 -38.21
N GLU A 408 26.85 11.69 -38.77
CA GLU A 408 25.43 11.82 -38.48
C GLU A 408 24.69 12.06 -39.79
N GLY A 409 23.52 11.44 -39.98
CA GLY A 409 22.76 11.61 -41.20
C GLY A 409 21.62 10.63 -41.33
N LEU A 410 20.77 10.87 -42.33
CA LEU A 410 19.66 9.98 -42.69
C LEU A 410 19.96 9.22 -44.00
N GLU A 411 21.16 9.35 -44.57
CA GLU A 411 21.52 8.64 -45.80
C GLU A 411 21.52 7.12 -45.59
N GLY A 412 21.08 6.37 -46.61
CA GLY A 412 21.07 4.90 -46.58
C GLY A 412 19.94 4.26 -45.77
N LEU A 413 19.06 5.05 -45.12
CA LEU A 413 17.85 4.52 -44.50
C LEU A 413 16.83 4.04 -45.53
N THR A 414 16.01 3.06 -45.17
CA THR A 414 14.89 2.65 -46.02
C THR A 414 13.86 3.78 -46.14
N PRO A 415 13.14 3.89 -47.28
CA PRO A 415 12.12 4.92 -47.48
C PRO A 415 11.06 4.96 -46.38
N GLU A 416 10.69 3.79 -45.83
CA GLU A 416 9.67 3.64 -44.79
C GLU A 416 10.15 4.22 -43.45
N LEU A 417 11.41 3.93 -43.07
CA LEU A 417 11.98 4.44 -41.82
C LEU A 417 12.24 5.94 -41.90
N ARG A 418 12.71 6.44 -43.04
CA ARG A 418 12.86 7.88 -43.31
C ARG A 418 11.51 8.61 -43.19
N SER A 419 10.48 8.10 -43.87
CA SER A 419 9.13 8.68 -43.80
C SER A 419 8.56 8.64 -42.38
N LYS A 420 8.88 7.60 -41.61
CA LYS A 420 8.49 7.51 -40.20
C LYS A 420 9.19 8.57 -39.35
N ILE A 421 10.49 8.78 -39.54
CA ILE A 421 11.26 9.83 -38.85
C ILE A 421 10.67 11.20 -39.16
N GLU A 422 10.39 11.51 -40.42
CA GLU A 422 9.83 12.80 -40.84
C GLU A 422 8.46 13.10 -40.21
N ARG A 423 7.59 12.09 -40.07
CA ARG A 423 6.27 12.28 -39.44
C ARG A 423 6.29 12.32 -37.92
N GLU A 424 7.18 11.54 -37.29
CA GLU A 424 7.10 11.23 -35.86
C GLU A 424 8.10 12.01 -34.99
N THR A 425 9.03 12.76 -35.59
CA THR A 425 10.06 13.53 -34.87
C THR A 425 9.79 15.03 -34.90
N ARG A 426 10.30 15.73 -33.89
CA ARG A 426 10.28 17.19 -33.78
C ARG A 426 11.05 17.81 -34.94
N TRP A 427 12.18 17.18 -35.31
CA TRP A 427 12.97 17.58 -36.48
C TRP A 427 12.15 17.55 -37.77
N GLY A 428 11.44 16.44 -38.02
CA GLY A 428 10.63 16.28 -39.22
C GLY A 428 9.45 17.27 -39.30
N ALA A 429 8.91 17.66 -38.15
CA ALA A 429 7.89 18.71 -38.04
C ALA A 429 8.47 20.15 -38.09
N GLY A 430 9.79 20.33 -38.18
CA GLY A 430 10.43 21.65 -38.11
C GLY A 430 10.39 22.31 -36.73
N LEU A 431 10.01 21.57 -35.69
CA LEU A 431 9.80 22.07 -34.33
C LEU A 431 11.06 21.92 -33.48
N ASN A 432 12.14 22.55 -33.94
CA ASN A 432 13.44 22.45 -33.28
C ASN A 432 13.52 23.39 -32.06
N GLY A 433 14.16 22.93 -30.99
CA GLY A 433 14.37 23.71 -29.77
C GLY A 433 13.21 23.68 -28.77
N LYS A 434 13.34 24.46 -27.69
CA LYS A 434 12.41 24.41 -26.53
C LYS A 434 11.17 25.30 -26.68
N ALA A 435 11.24 26.36 -27.50
CA ALA A 435 10.13 27.30 -27.66
C ALA A 435 8.84 26.63 -28.15
N PRO A 436 8.86 25.76 -29.19
CA PRO A 436 7.66 25.06 -29.64
C PRO A 436 7.03 24.14 -28.58
N ILE A 437 7.84 23.58 -27.68
CA ILE A 437 7.37 22.74 -26.58
C ILE A 437 6.65 23.59 -25.54
N ILE A 438 7.23 24.73 -25.16
CA ILE A 438 6.63 25.67 -24.21
C ILE A 438 5.31 26.21 -24.76
N ASP A 439 5.26 26.57 -26.05
CA ASP A 439 4.03 27.04 -26.70
C ASP A 439 2.96 25.94 -26.75
N ALA A 440 3.33 24.68 -27.01
CA ALA A 440 2.41 23.55 -26.94
C ALA A 440 1.90 23.30 -25.50
N ILE A 441 2.72 23.50 -24.47
CA ILE A 441 2.27 23.39 -23.07
C ILE A 441 1.29 24.52 -22.72
N ARG A 442 1.56 25.76 -23.16
CA ARG A 442 0.67 26.92 -22.96
C ARG A 442 -0.69 26.77 -23.63
N GLN A 443 -0.81 25.97 -24.69
CA GLN A 443 -2.11 25.65 -25.27
C GLN A 443 -2.95 24.72 -24.37
N CYS A 444 -2.32 23.98 -23.47
CA CYS A 444 -2.97 23.00 -22.58
C CYS A 444 -3.02 23.45 -21.11
N HIS A 445 -2.50 24.62 -20.77
CA HIS A 445 -2.37 25.14 -19.40
C HIS A 445 -2.46 26.68 -19.42
N PRO A 446 -2.96 27.35 -18.35
CA PRO A 446 -3.13 28.81 -18.34
C PRO A 446 -1.92 29.59 -18.85
N GLU A 447 -2.14 30.56 -19.75
CA GLU A 447 -1.08 31.35 -20.39
C GLU A 447 -0.20 32.13 -19.39
N THR A 448 -0.71 32.38 -18.18
CA THR A 448 -0.03 33.16 -17.14
C THR A 448 1.02 32.39 -16.34
N ALA A 449 1.05 31.06 -16.44
CA ALA A 449 1.98 30.23 -15.66
C ALA A 449 3.40 30.27 -16.24
N ARG A 450 4.41 30.38 -15.37
CA ARG A 450 5.81 30.25 -15.78
C ARG A 450 6.14 28.77 -15.91
N ILE A 451 6.78 28.38 -17.01
CA ILE A 451 7.13 26.97 -17.30
C ILE A 451 8.65 26.82 -17.31
N ALA A 452 9.14 25.79 -16.65
CA ALA A 452 10.55 25.42 -16.61
C ALA A 452 10.73 23.94 -16.93
N GLU A 453 11.88 23.58 -17.47
CA GLU A 453 12.29 22.18 -17.64
C GLU A 453 12.73 21.60 -16.29
N ILE A 454 12.42 20.33 -16.06
CA ILE A 454 12.89 19.63 -14.87
C ILE A 454 14.34 19.18 -15.09
N ALA A 455 15.27 19.74 -14.31
CA ALA A 455 16.69 19.43 -14.41
C ALA A 455 16.96 17.91 -14.28
N GLY A 456 17.66 17.36 -15.28
CA GLY A 456 17.98 15.93 -15.37
C GLY A 456 16.87 15.05 -15.99
N PHE A 457 15.78 15.66 -16.45
CA PHE A 457 14.62 14.99 -17.05
C PHE A 457 14.13 15.73 -18.30
N ASP A 458 14.88 15.61 -19.40
CA ASP A 458 14.73 16.37 -20.67
C ASP A 458 13.32 16.34 -21.32
N ASP A 459 12.47 15.37 -20.95
CA ASP A 459 11.11 15.19 -21.48
C ASP A 459 10.00 15.61 -20.49
N TYR A 460 10.37 16.35 -19.43
CA TYR A 460 9.45 16.79 -18.41
C TYR A 460 9.60 18.27 -18.10
N PHE A 461 8.45 18.92 -17.95
CA PHE A 461 8.34 20.34 -17.64
C PHE A 461 7.46 20.51 -16.42
N ILE A 462 7.65 21.62 -15.72
CA ILE A 462 6.87 22.00 -14.55
C ILE A 462 6.50 23.47 -14.63
N SER A 463 5.24 23.76 -14.30
CA SER A 463 4.77 25.14 -14.13
C SER A 463 4.97 25.60 -12.68
N ASP A 464 5.00 26.92 -12.48
CA ASP A 464 5.13 27.51 -11.16
C ASP A 464 3.89 27.32 -10.27
N ASP A 465 2.78 26.81 -10.80
CA ASP A 465 1.63 26.35 -10.01
C ASP A 465 1.74 24.89 -9.53
N GLY A 466 2.78 24.16 -9.93
CA GLY A 466 3.02 22.76 -9.57
C GLY A 466 2.47 21.73 -10.55
N THR A 467 1.93 22.13 -11.71
CA THR A 467 1.52 21.20 -12.76
C THR A 467 2.74 20.61 -13.49
N VAL A 468 2.78 19.30 -13.64
CA VAL A 468 3.90 18.59 -14.30
C VAL A 468 3.44 18.05 -15.65
N PHE A 469 4.24 18.30 -16.70
CA PHE A 469 3.97 17.91 -18.07
C PHE A 469 4.99 16.89 -18.57
N SER A 470 4.54 15.97 -19.41
CA SER A 470 5.38 14.99 -20.10
C SER A 470 5.27 15.17 -21.62
N THR A 471 6.42 15.20 -22.30
CA THR A 471 6.51 15.43 -23.76
C THR A 471 6.97 14.20 -24.55
N HIS A 472 7.01 13.00 -23.95
CA HIS A 472 7.51 11.76 -24.61
C HIS A 472 6.85 11.41 -25.94
N HIS A 473 5.60 11.80 -26.13
CA HIS A 473 4.81 11.46 -27.32
C HIS A 473 4.57 12.65 -28.24
N TRP A 474 5.09 13.84 -27.89
CA TRP A 474 4.99 15.02 -28.71
C TRP A 474 6.05 14.97 -29.84
N PRO A 475 5.71 15.28 -31.11
CA PRO A 475 4.52 16.03 -31.56
C PRO A 475 3.28 15.19 -31.91
N ILE A 476 3.31 13.85 -31.80
CA ILE A 476 2.17 13.00 -32.16
C ILE A 476 0.96 13.23 -31.25
N CYS A 477 1.21 13.45 -29.96
CA CYS A 477 0.20 13.84 -28.99
C CYS A 477 0.61 15.16 -28.31
N PRO A 478 -0.35 16.01 -27.91
CA PRO A 478 -0.05 17.18 -27.11
C PRO A 478 0.62 16.80 -25.77
N PRO A 479 1.37 17.73 -25.15
CA PRO A 479 1.99 17.50 -23.85
C PRO A 479 0.97 17.00 -22.82
N LYS A 480 1.31 15.92 -22.12
CA LYS A 480 0.41 15.27 -21.17
C LYS A 480 0.65 15.79 -19.76
N ILE A 481 -0.41 16.22 -19.08
CA ILE A 481 -0.38 16.51 -17.63
C ILE A 481 -0.25 15.20 -16.86
N LEU A 482 0.71 15.15 -15.94
CA LEU A 482 0.95 14.00 -15.08
C LEU A 482 0.19 14.17 -13.76
N GLU A 483 -0.69 13.21 -13.49
CA GLU A 483 -1.43 13.15 -12.23
C GLU A 483 -0.66 12.35 -11.18
N HIS A 484 -0.83 12.72 -9.91
CA HIS A 484 -0.33 11.98 -8.77
C HIS A 484 -1.47 11.47 -7.88
N PRO A 485 -1.28 10.38 -7.12
CA PRO A 485 -2.29 9.91 -6.17
C PRO A 485 -2.65 10.99 -5.13
N PRO A 486 -3.92 11.05 -4.68
CA PRO A 486 -4.35 11.99 -3.65
C PRO A 486 -3.51 11.86 -2.38
N GLY A 487 -3.02 12.98 -1.86
CA GLY A 487 -2.27 13.07 -0.61
C GLY A 487 -0.80 12.61 -0.66
N ARG A 488 -0.28 12.20 -1.82
CA ARG A 488 1.14 11.86 -1.98
C ARG A 488 2.01 12.97 -2.59
N HIS A 489 1.44 13.93 -3.32
CA HIS A 489 2.13 15.08 -3.96
C HIS A 489 3.50 14.74 -4.60
N GLU A 490 3.64 13.49 -5.03
CA GLU A 490 4.85 12.88 -5.57
C GLU A 490 4.55 12.47 -7.00
N ILE A 491 5.43 12.87 -7.92
CA ILE A 491 5.34 12.50 -9.32
C ILE A 491 6.47 11.54 -9.70
N SER A 492 6.14 10.57 -10.54
CA SER A 492 7.09 9.56 -10.97
C SER A 492 7.65 9.91 -12.35
N LEU A 493 8.92 10.32 -12.38
CA LEU A 493 9.64 10.73 -13.58
C LEU A 493 10.56 9.60 -14.06
N ARG A 494 10.72 9.45 -15.37
CA ARG A 494 11.66 8.49 -15.97
C ARG A 494 12.91 9.23 -16.40
N GLY A 495 14.02 8.93 -15.74
CA GLY A 495 15.34 9.45 -16.06
C GLY A 495 16.28 8.35 -16.60
N PRO A 496 17.55 8.68 -16.87
CA PRO A 496 18.53 7.75 -17.43
C PRO A 496 18.75 6.48 -16.58
N SER A 497 18.70 6.61 -15.26
CA SER A 497 18.87 5.51 -14.28
C SER A 497 17.58 4.77 -13.94
N GLY A 498 16.47 5.10 -14.59
CA GLY A 498 15.18 4.44 -14.36
C GLY A 498 14.12 5.39 -13.82
N ARG A 499 13.27 4.89 -12.93
CA ARG A 499 12.11 5.63 -12.41
C ARG A 499 12.48 6.33 -11.09
N HIS A 500 12.13 7.60 -10.98
CA HIS A 500 12.41 8.47 -9.84
C HIS A 500 11.13 9.12 -9.34
N ASP A 501 10.75 8.84 -8.11
CA ASP A 501 9.63 9.52 -7.47
C ASP A 501 10.16 10.81 -6.82
N ARG A 502 9.61 11.96 -7.21
CA ARG A 502 10.04 13.30 -6.79
C ARG A 502 8.84 14.07 -6.23
N MET A 503 9.06 14.83 -5.16
CA MET A 503 8.04 15.70 -4.58
C MET A 503 7.82 16.90 -5.49
N ILE A 504 6.56 17.25 -5.79
CA ILE A 504 6.24 18.36 -6.69
C ILE A 504 6.77 19.67 -6.13
N SER A 505 6.60 19.93 -4.83
CA SER A 505 7.11 21.14 -4.19
C SER A 505 8.63 21.28 -4.26
N GLU A 506 9.39 20.17 -4.25
CA GLU A 506 10.84 20.23 -4.46
C GLU A 506 11.19 20.59 -5.91
N LEU A 507 10.45 20.06 -6.88
CA LEU A 507 10.66 20.36 -8.29
C LEU A 507 10.35 21.83 -8.60
N VAL A 508 9.25 22.36 -8.05
CA VAL A 508 8.89 23.79 -8.19
C VAL A 508 9.95 24.67 -7.54
N ALA A 509 10.44 24.30 -6.35
CA ALA A 509 11.49 25.05 -5.67
C ALA A 509 12.81 25.06 -6.44
N GLU A 510 13.24 23.91 -6.95
CA GLU A 510 14.45 23.80 -7.78
C GLU A 510 14.33 24.62 -9.07
N ALA A 511 13.13 24.70 -9.66
CA ALA A 511 12.90 25.43 -10.90
C ALA A 511 12.78 26.96 -10.72
N PHE A 512 12.12 27.43 -9.66
CA PHE A 512 11.69 28.84 -9.56
C PHE A 512 12.22 29.60 -8.35
N LEU A 513 12.78 28.93 -7.33
CA LEU A 513 13.29 29.54 -6.10
C LEU A 513 14.83 29.63 -6.03
N GLY A 514 15.54 29.25 -7.10
CA GLY A 514 16.99 29.36 -7.19
C GLY A 514 17.77 28.20 -6.54
N PRO A 515 19.10 28.34 -6.36
CA PRO A 515 19.98 27.23 -6.02
C PRO A 515 19.68 26.63 -4.65
N ARG A 516 19.61 25.29 -4.62
CA ARG A 516 19.36 24.51 -3.41
C ARG A 516 20.47 24.73 -2.36
N PRO A 517 20.13 25.06 -1.10
CA PRO A 517 21.13 25.22 -0.03
C PRO A 517 21.99 23.97 0.20
N ALA A 518 23.29 24.16 0.48
CA ALA A 518 24.29 23.09 0.53
C ALA A 518 24.16 22.11 1.71
N ARG A 519 23.42 22.46 2.78
CA ARG A 519 23.18 21.60 3.95
C ARG A 519 21.78 20.97 3.86
N LEU A 520 21.74 19.63 3.88
CA LEU A 520 20.58 18.83 3.51
C LEU A 520 19.65 18.55 4.71
N TYR A 521 18.52 19.28 4.80
CA TYR A 521 17.32 18.75 5.46
C TYR A 521 16.59 17.80 4.52
N ARG A 522 15.87 16.80 5.07
CA ARG A 522 15.12 15.79 4.28
C ARG A 522 13.92 16.36 3.53
N SER A 523 13.37 17.49 3.99
CA SER A 523 12.34 18.26 3.30
C SER A 523 12.80 19.72 3.29
N PRO A 524 13.61 20.11 2.29
CA PRO A 524 14.24 21.42 2.25
C PRO A 524 13.25 22.54 1.91
N VAL A 525 12.02 22.20 1.53
CA VAL A 525 10.98 23.15 1.11
C VAL A 525 9.92 23.30 2.22
N ARG A 526 9.63 24.54 2.57
CA ARG A 526 8.55 24.93 3.48
C ARG A 526 7.37 25.46 2.66
N HIS A 527 6.16 25.05 3.02
CA HIS A 527 4.91 25.62 2.50
C HIS A 527 4.49 26.75 3.44
N LEU A 528 4.37 27.97 2.94
CA LEU A 528 4.18 29.18 3.75
C LEU A 528 2.80 29.20 4.44
N ASN A 529 1.76 28.70 3.76
CA ASN A 529 0.40 28.58 4.30
C ASN A 529 0.16 27.29 5.12
N GLY A 530 1.15 26.39 5.21
CA GLY A 530 1.04 25.11 5.92
C GLY A 530 0.26 24.01 5.19
N ASP A 531 -0.31 24.28 4.01
CA ASP A 531 -0.94 23.28 3.16
C ASP A 531 0.10 22.61 2.26
N VAL A 532 0.27 21.29 2.43
CA VAL A 532 1.21 20.48 1.65
C VAL A 532 0.73 20.19 0.23
N GLY A 533 -0.52 20.48 -0.07
CA GLY A 533 -1.09 20.35 -1.41
C GLY A 533 -0.88 21.59 -2.28
N ASP A 534 -0.62 22.74 -1.67
CA ASP A 534 -0.40 23.99 -2.38
C ASP A 534 1.08 24.14 -2.78
N CYS A 535 1.41 23.56 -3.93
CA CYS A 535 2.77 23.54 -4.47
C CYS A 535 3.12 24.77 -5.32
N ARG A 536 2.32 25.84 -5.29
CA ARG A 536 2.62 27.06 -6.07
C ARG A 536 3.92 27.70 -5.59
N ALA A 537 4.77 28.16 -6.49
CA ALA A 537 6.09 28.73 -6.18
C ALA A 537 6.02 29.89 -5.18
N GLU A 538 4.97 30.71 -5.25
CA GLU A 538 4.70 31.80 -4.31
C GLU A 538 4.41 31.33 -2.87
N ASN A 539 3.96 30.08 -2.70
CA ASN A 539 3.70 29.45 -1.41
C ASN A 539 4.88 28.61 -0.91
N LEU A 540 5.99 28.53 -1.66
CA LEU A 540 7.14 27.71 -1.30
C LEU A 540 8.34 28.58 -0.91
N ALA A 541 9.13 28.10 0.04
CA ALA A 541 10.41 28.71 0.41
C ALA A 541 11.43 27.64 0.80
N TRP A 542 12.72 27.89 0.52
CA TRP A 542 13.79 27.07 1.08
C TRP A 542 13.82 27.23 2.62
N ARG A 543 13.93 26.12 3.34
CA ARG A 543 14.23 26.16 4.78
C ARG A 543 15.65 26.69 4.96
N PRO A 544 15.85 27.76 5.75
CA PRO A 544 17.18 28.31 5.97
C PRO A 544 18.01 27.34 6.83
N ALA A 545 19.31 27.30 6.58
CA ALA A 545 20.25 26.30 7.12
C ALA A 545 20.63 26.53 8.60
N ASP A 546 20.05 27.55 9.23
CA ASP A 546 20.51 28.22 10.45
C ASP A 546 19.60 28.03 11.66
N GLN A 547 18.46 27.34 11.52
CA GLN A 547 17.73 26.80 12.68
C GLN A 547 18.15 25.35 12.92
N GLU A 548 19.15 25.17 13.78
CA GLU A 548 19.43 23.88 14.44
C GLU A 548 18.23 23.53 15.34
N GLU A 549 17.14 23.01 14.77
CA GLU A 549 16.24 22.17 15.55
C GLU A 549 17.07 20.95 15.97
N THR A 550 17.53 20.94 17.22
CA THR A 550 18.18 19.76 17.79
C THR A 550 17.23 18.57 17.59
N PRO A 551 17.71 17.38 17.18
CA PRO A 551 16.84 16.24 16.92
C PRO A 551 16.00 15.82 18.15
N GLU A 552 16.27 16.38 19.33
CA GLU A 552 15.54 16.19 20.57
C GLU A 552 14.14 16.81 20.58
N GLU A 553 13.96 18.03 20.05
CA GLU A 553 12.67 18.73 20.08
C GLU A 553 11.52 17.95 19.42
N PRO A 554 11.65 17.45 18.17
CA PRO A 554 10.58 16.67 17.56
C PRO A 554 10.38 15.33 18.28
N ILE A 555 11.42 14.73 18.85
CA ILE A 555 11.30 13.51 19.65
C ILE A 555 10.48 13.80 20.92
N ARG A 556 10.78 14.87 21.65
CA ARG A 556 10.06 15.26 22.87
C ARG A 556 8.61 15.61 22.58
N ALA A 557 8.31 16.25 21.44
CA ALA A 557 6.94 16.51 21.01
C ALA A 557 6.14 15.22 20.78
N GLN A 558 6.77 14.19 20.19
CA GLN A 558 6.11 12.91 19.88
C GLN A 558 6.13 11.91 21.06
N PHE A 559 7.15 11.99 21.91
CA PHE A 559 7.41 11.13 23.06
C PHE A 559 7.75 12.01 24.28
N PRO A 560 6.75 12.60 24.96
CA PRO A 560 6.97 13.48 26.10
C PRO A 560 7.70 12.80 27.26
N ASP A 561 7.53 11.48 27.39
CA ASP A 561 8.17 10.65 28.41
C ASP A 561 9.55 10.13 28.00
N ALA A 562 10.11 10.59 26.87
CA ALA A 562 11.48 10.25 26.52
C ALA A 562 12.43 10.78 27.61
N GLY A 563 13.29 9.89 28.11
CA GLY A 563 14.30 10.23 29.11
C GLY A 563 15.33 11.25 28.60
N ARG A 564 16.50 11.33 29.23
CA ARG A 564 17.56 12.22 28.71
C ARG A 564 17.98 11.74 27.33
N LEU A 565 17.91 12.62 26.34
CA LEU A 565 18.27 12.33 24.96
C LEU A 565 19.68 12.84 24.68
N ALA A 566 20.40 12.12 23.83
CA ALA A 566 21.67 12.55 23.29
C ALA A 566 21.76 12.18 21.79
N PRO A 567 22.29 13.05 20.93
CA PRO A 567 22.54 12.72 19.53
C PRO A 567 23.61 11.63 19.42
N ILE A 568 23.49 10.74 18.44
CA ILE A 568 24.50 9.71 18.19
C ILE A 568 25.59 10.29 17.27
N PRO A 569 26.86 10.40 17.72
CA PRO A 569 27.95 10.93 16.91
C PRO A 569 28.12 10.18 15.57
N ASP A 570 28.46 10.89 14.50
CA ASP A 570 28.61 10.38 13.11
C ASP A 570 27.34 9.83 12.43
N TRP A 571 26.20 9.80 13.14
CA TRP A 571 24.92 9.30 12.65
C TRP A 571 23.83 10.37 12.75
N PRO A 572 23.84 11.39 11.86
CA PRO A 572 22.86 12.47 11.90
C PRO A 572 21.43 11.94 11.72
N GLY A 573 20.51 12.49 12.49
CA GLY A 573 19.10 12.09 12.52
C GLY A 573 18.78 10.89 13.41
N TYR A 574 19.65 10.56 14.37
CA TYR A 574 19.38 9.60 15.43
C TYR A 574 19.77 10.13 16.81
N CYS A 575 18.96 9.77 17.80
CA CYS A 575 19.23 10.04 19.21
C CYS A 575 19.09 8.74 20.01
N VAL A 576 19.79 8.67 21.14
CA VAL A 576 19.63 7.61 22.12
C VAL A 576 19.16 8.23 23.44
N SER A 577 18.26 7.56 24.14
CA SER A 577 17.86 7.93 25.50
C SER A 577 18.62 7.14 26.55
N ASP A 578 18.68 7.69 27.76
CA ASP A 578 19.29 7.05 28.93
C ASP A 578 18.57 5.76 29.39
N ASP A 579 17.32 5.55 28.98
CA ASP A 579 16.58 4.30 29.22
C ASP A 579 16.83 3.20 28.16
N GLY A 580 17.70 3.45 27.18
CA GLY A 580 18.07 2.47 26.15
C GLY A 580 17.18 2.42 24.92
N ARG A 581 16.33 3.42 24.66
CA ARG A 581 15.61 3.55 23.39
C ARG A 581 16.45 4.34 22.37
N VAL A 582 16.36 3.93 21.11
CA VAL A 582 17.01 4.64 19.99
C VAL A 582 15.96 5.22 19.07
N TYR A 583 16.02 6.52 18.86
CA TYR A 583 15.07 7.28 18.08
C TYR A 583 15.67 7.64 16.71
N SER A 584 14.82 7.70 15.70
CA SER A 584 15.17 8.21 14.39
C SER A 584 14.26 9.40 14.04
N THR A 585 14.88 10.54 13.77
CA THR A 585 14.24 11.75 13.26
C THR A 585 14.27 11.83 11.73
N LYS A 586 14.69 10.74 11.08
CA LYS A 586 14.75 10.68 9.61
C LYS A 586 13.38 10.67 8.97
N ALA A 587 12.37 10.13 9.63
CA ALA A 587 10.99 10.16 9.14
C ALA A 587 10.32 11.49 9.53
N ARG A 588 9.27 11.89 8.78
CA ARG A 588 8.48 13.11 9.07
C ARG A 588 7.93 13.12 10.50
N VAL A 589 7.62 11.94 11.03
CA VAL A 589 7.28 11.73 12.45
C VAL A 589 8.42 10.92 13.07
N PRO A 590 9.04 11.40 14.17
CA PRO A 590 10.06 10.64 14.87
C PRO A 590 9.54 9.27 15.31
N ARG A 591 10.40 8.27 15.26
CA ARG A 591 10.05 6.91 15.66
C ARG A 591 11.15 6.25 16.45
N ILE A 592 10.76 5.30 17.31
CA ILE A 592 11.69 4.39 17.96
C ILE A 592 12.12 3.33 16.94
N LEU A 593 13.41 3.01 16.90
CA LEU A 593 13.92 1.95 16.05
C LEU A 593 13.66 0.58 16.66
N ASP A 594 13.21 -0.37 15.83
CA ASP A 594 13.12 -1.76 16.23
C ASP A 594 14.53 -2.33 16.39
N ALA A 595 14.87 -2.68 17.64
CA ALA A 595 16.11 -3.37 17.94
C ALA A 595 15.94 -4.88 17.76
N HIS A 596 17.02 -5.56 17.35
CA HIS A 596 17.05 -7.00 17.17
C HIS A 596 18.16 -7.62 18.01
N VAL A 597 17.94 -8.84 18.50
CA VAL A 597 18.92 -9.56 19.31
C VAL A 597 19.93 -10.26 18.39
N SER A 598 21.21 -10.00 18.62
CA SER A 598 22.32 -10.68 17.95
C SER A 598 22.31 -12.17 18.27
N ARG A 599 22.29 -13.01 17.23
CA ARG A 599 22.36 -14.48 17.39
C ARG A 599 23.69 -14.98 17.94
N ARG A 600 24.75 -14.16 17.88
CA ARG A 600 26.11 -14.55 18.26
C ARG A 600 26.35 -14.44 19.77
N ASP A 601 25.84 -13.38 20.37
CA ASP A 601 26.19 -12.98 21.74
C ASP A 601 25.00 -12.42 22.54
N GLY A 602 23.80 -12.39 21.96
CA GLY A 602 22.59 -11.90 22.61
C GLY A 602 22.53 -10.37 22.77
N THR A 603 23.46 -9.63 22.16
CA THR A 603 23.49 -8.16 22.23
C THR A 603 22.29 -7.56 21.49
N LEU A 604 21.64 -6.57 22.08
CA LEU A 604 20.59 -5.81 21.42
C LEU A 604 21.20 -4.81 20.43
N LEU A 605 20.84 -4.93 19.14
CA LEU A 605 21.41 -4.16 18.03
C LEU A 605 20.33 -3.34 17.31
N VAL A 606 20.69 -2.13 16.88
CA VAL A 606 19.91 -1.31 15.95
C VAL A 606 20.69 -1.08 14.66
N ILE A 607 19.97 -0.86 13.56
CA ILE A 607 20.59 -0.55 12.27
C ILE A 607 20.58 0.97 12.06
N LEU A 608 21.75 1.58 12.10
CA LEU A 608 21.95 2.98 11.74
C LEU A 608 22.34 3.08 10.27
N SER A 609 21.89 4.12 9.58
CA SER A 609 22.29 4.41 8.21
C SER A 609 22.56 5.89 8.07
N ASN A 610 23.41 6.37 7.15
CA ASN A 610 23.59 7.81 6.89
C ASN A 610 23.61 8.13 5.39
N GLY A 611 22.96 7.29 4.58
CA GLY A 611 22.95 7.41 3.11
C GLY A 611 24.23 6.87 2.45
N ARG A 612 25.38 7.01 3.11
CA ARG A 612 26.68 6.48 2.64
C ARG A 612 26.99 5.08 3.18
N ALA A 613 26.60 4.80 4.43
CA ALA A 613 26.86 3.54 5.10
C ALA A 613 25.64 3.02 5.88
N LYS A 614 25.69 1.73 6.23
CA LYS A 614 24.78 1.07 7.18
C LYS A 614 25.61 0.31 8.21
N ARG A 615 25.25 0.40 9.48
CA ARG A 615 25.97 -0.25 10.59
C ARG A 615 25.01 -0.83 11.61
N ASN A 616 25.31 -2.06 12.06
CA ASN A 616 24.72 -2.62 13.26
C ASN A 616 25.43 -2.03 14.49
N ALA A 617 24.71 -1.26 15.30
CA ALA A 617 25.22 -0.63 16.50
C ALA A 617 24.56 -1.26 17.74
N GLY A 618 25.36 -1.59 18.75
CA GLY A 618 24.86 -2.14 20.01
C GLY A 618 24.24 -1.06 20.88
N VAL A 619 23.00 -1.28 21.33
CA VAL A 619 22.23 -0.32 22.13
C VAL A 619 22.97 0.05 23.42
N ALA A 620 23.46 -0.94 24.18
CA ALA A 620 24.28 -0.71 25.38
C ALA A 620 25.47 0.21 25.12
N TYR A 621 26.15 0.04 23.98
CA TYR A 621 27.30 0.87 23.63
C TYR A 621 26.89 2.31 23.32
N LEU A 622 25.78 2.50 22.61
CA LEU A 622 25.25 3.84 22.29
C LEU A 622 24.87 4.59 23.57
N VAL A 623 24.19 3.91 24.51
CA VAL A 623 23.78 4.49 25.79
C VAL A 623 25.01 4.81 26.65
N ALA A 624 25.94 3.87 26.79
CA ALA A 624 27.14 4.09 27.59
C ALA A 624 28.03 5.20 27.02
N ALA A 625 28.16 5.29 25.69
CA ALA A 625 28.89 6.36 25.03
C ALA A 625 28.27 7.74 25.24
N ALA A 626 26.95 7.81 25.44
CA ALA A 626 26.22 9.05 25.65
C ALA A 626 26.14 9.46 27.13
N PHE A 627 25.90 8.52 28.05
CA PHE A 627 25.47 8.85 29.42
C PHE A 627 26.34 8.26 30.53
N VAL A 628 27.27 7.35 30.22
CA VAL A 628 28.12 6.70 31.24
C VAL A 628 29.51 7.35 31.23
N PRO A 629 29.89 8.10 32.29
CA PRO A 629 31.19 8.77 32.36
C PRO A 629 32.34 7.76 32.54
N GLY A 630 33.57 8.24 32.36
CA GLY A 630 34.77 7.46 32.70
C GLY A 630 35.15 6.37 31.71
N ARG A 631 34.87 6.54 30.40
CA ARG A 631 35.32 5.61 29.36
C ARG A 631 36.85 5.46 29.39
N PRO A 632 37.40 4.25 29.66
CA PRO A 632 38.84 4.03 29.68
C PRO A 632 39.49 4.30 28.32
N PRO A 633 40.73 4.81 28.28
CA PRO A 633 41.48 4.97 27.03
C PRO A 633 41.73 3.59 26.37
N GLY A 634 41.57 3.51 25.05
CA GLY A 634 41.77 2.27 24.28
C GLY A 634 40.51 1.41 24.10
N LYS A 635 40.68 0.08 24.07
CA LYS A 635 39.58 -0.88 23.86
C LYS A 635 38.74 -1.00 25.14
N ALA A 636 37.62 -0.28 25.17
CA ALA A 636 36.63 -0.37 26.25
C ALA A 636 35.41 -1.20 25.81
N PHE A 637 34.93 -2.04 26.71
CA PHE A 637 33.71 -2.85 26.57
C PHE A 637 32.64 -2.34 27.54
N VAL A 638 31.37 -2.51 27.19
CA VAL A 638 30.25 -2.18 28.08
C VAL A 638 29.79 -3.44 28.80
N ARG A 639 29.60 -3.35 30.12
CA ARG A 639 29.05 -4.42 30.96
C ARG A 639 27.73 -3.99 31.57
N HIS A 640 26.79 -4.94 31.65
CA HIS A 640 25.53 -4.81 32.39
C HIS A 640 25.76 -5.22 33.85
N LYS A 641 25.52 -4.31 34.80
CA LYS A 641 25.76 -4.53 36.25
C LYS A 641 24.90 -5.65 36.81
N ASN A 642 23.63 -5.71 36.40
CA ASN A 642 22.70 -6.77 36.79
C ASN A 642 22.86 -8.09 36.01
N GLY A 643 23.76 -8.14 35.02
CA GLY A 643 23.98 -9.31 34.17
C GLY A 643 22.89 -9.55 33.10
N ASP A 644 21.83 -8.75 33.06
CA ASP A 644 20.78 -8.81 32.04
C ASP A 644 21.14 -7.94 30.83
N ARG A 645 21.29 -8.56 29.65
CA ARG A 645 21.63 -7.89 28.40
C ARG A 645 20.45 -7.15 27.75
N GLY A 646 19.23 -7.40 28.22
CA GLY A 646 18.02 -6.70 27.80
C GLY A 646 17.87 -5.33 28.44
N ASP A 647 18.43 -5.14 29.64
CA ASP A 647 18.33 -3.90 30.41
C ASP A 647 19.44 -2.91 30.04
N ASN A 648 19.18 -2.10 29.01
CA ASN A 648 20.15 -1.16 28.47
C ASN A 648 20.05 0.25 29.08
N CYS A 649 19.47 0.40 30.28
CA CYS A 649 19.42 1.68 30.98
C CYS A 649 20.84 2.13 31.39
N ALA A 650 21.16 3.42 31.26
CA ALA A 650 22.47 3.98 31.54
C ALA A 650 22.98 3.64 32.97
N ASP A 651 22.08 3.65 33.95
CA ASP A 651 22.40 3.33 35.35
C ASP A 651 22.86 1.87 35.53
N ASN A 652 22.40 0.97 34.65
CA ASN A 652 22.77 -0.44 34.63
C ASN A 652 24.05 -0.73 33.83
N LEU A 653 24.66 0.27 33.19
CA LEU A 653 25.84 0.09 32.33
C LEU A 653 27.12 0.61 33.00
N GLU A 654 28.24 -0.05 32.71
CA GLU A 654 29.57 0.40 33.11
C GLU A 654 30.63 0.07 32.06
N TRP A 655 31.71 0.84 32.03
CA TRP A 655 32.85 0.59 31.16
C TRP A 655 33.82 -0.42 31.79
N SER A 656 34.34 -1.35 31.00
CA SER A 656 35.32 -2.35 31.41
C SER A 656 36.45 -2.49 30.38
N THR A 657 37.68 -2.67 30.85
CA THR A 657 38.87 -2.90 30.01
C THR A 657 39.07 -4.38 29.66
N THR A 658 38.34 -5.28 30.30
CA THR A 658 38.44 -6.73 30.08
C THR A 658 37.17 -7.29 29.47
N ARG A 659 37.33 -8.16 28.46
CA ARG A 659 36.23 -8.93 27.88
C ARG A 659 35.93 -10.13 28.80
N SER A 660 35.28 -9.93 29.94
CA SER A 660 34.89 -11.07 30.78
C SER A 660 33.66 -11.77 30.21
N SER A 661 33.76 -13.06 29.92
CA SER A 661 32.62 -13.95 29.75
C SER A 661 31.93 -14.15 31.11
N GLY A 662 30.84 -13.43 31.36
CA GLY A 662 30.12 -13.54 32.62
C GLY A 662 29.33 -14.84 32.73
N SER A 663 29.74 -15.70 33.66
CA SER A 663 28.83 -16.34 34.60
C SER A 663 29.43 -16.17 36.02
N PRO A 664 28.67 -15.69 37.01
CA PRO A 664 29.16 -15.62 38.38
C PRO A 664 29.24 -17.05 38.95
N ARG A 665 30.43 -17.48 39.36
CA ARG A 665 30.58 -18.67 40.22
C ARG A 665 29.82 -18.39 41.52
N ARG A 666 28.75 -19.13 41.77
CA ARG A 666 28.13 -19.22 43.10
C ARG A 666 29.24 -19.63 44.09
N ARG A 667 29.52 -18.79 45.08
CA ARG A 667 30.20 -19.27 46.30
C ARG A 667 29.25 -20.27 46.97
N ARG A 668 29.73 -21.48 47.19
CA ARG A 668 29.13 -22.41 48.15
C ARG A 668 29.63 -21.95 49.51
N ASP A 669 28.70 -21.56 50.37
CA ASP A 669 28.80 -21.81 51.81
C ASP A 669 27.85 -22.97 52.11
#